data_AF-A0A367K5C1-F1
#
_entry.id   AF-A0A367K5C1-F1
#
_cell.length_a   1.000
_cell.length_b   1.000
_cell.length_c   1.000
_cell.angle_alpha   90.00
_cell.angle_beta   90.00
_cell.angle_gamma   90.00
#
_symmetry.space_group_name_H-M   'P 1'
#
loop_
_entity.id
_entity.type
_entity.pdbx_description
1 polymer ?
#
loop_
_entity_poly.entity_id
_entity_poly.type
_entity_poly.pdbx_seq_one_letter_code
_entity_poly.pdbx_strand_id
1 'polypeptide(L)'
;RTRYTDPDYTWKEIDTTLKRLHVKQYKKQEDPFSLSKTFVQLNNGQSAKKKSDHESLVSSGVDYRSLEGNKSKTSYSDEEEEEEEEGESYNDMIRRQTIEFNRKLDQEPENVSLWLDFIHFQDKAAEGLDSLAIKSNQASLNEVKLSIFEKAMKYNERDERLILAYLMCGAATWDTLTLLREWDHQLKLCPDSIKLWSEYINTRQTNFASFSFTECVQVFEDALSILKIQAKKAKNDERVEDMECLCVYVLLRACLMMKQAGYQERAFSVIQAIVEYNLFSPPGITEKTNAFMDFWDQEVPRFGEQEARGWRQYYLEKTDYKHEIISEEDVGIDDVQDWVRREMELDEKHRIAMRMVQVEDDSVDEDPYRITLFDDIFPFLFDIRTTAARQTLIYSVFVFLGLPYTPPEVGTNTHFFTDTFTHNDLPMDHFWPPENSNKHQCLVWYISSVPMEPEQAVSENDPFFIPPSYPVGLPELFAQSGKWFKCSKNKYAKTDQDIIKNVFKQLLTLEKSIHLTLCYLSFESSCDYKMARKLAKNHLKEDRTNLVLWNAYAQMEKSHNRIDEARKVYLTALSMYRNFHESEQFMAPLMYHMFAKLEMENDRPTEALKILVSMSSDTSYDESTPLPTAPSILKAREVSVLSDSETERQAAINLVACSALFEYLSSDLDYACKVFERAIEYIKERKAERGYASEMIMTEYAHLLYRHTKYHPFEGGFQPRIMRSVVEKSIELFPNNTMFFAFYIWNESRAKVFNRVQKLFNGSLTKDSNVVLWLSTIYNELHRYKPYRVNLVRDLFERSIQDV
;
A
#
# COMPACT_ATOMS: atom_id res chain seq x y z
N ARG A 1 -15.59 4.36 7.98
CA ARG A 1 -15.47 5.39 6.93
C ARG A 1 -14.00 5.75 6.85
N THR A 2 -13.33 5.32 5.79
CA THR A 2 -11.92 5.63 5.53
C THR A 2 -11.84 5.94 4.05
N ARG A 3 -12.28 7.15 3.70
CA ARG A 3 -12.13 7.73 2.37
C ARG A 3 -10.95 8.69 2.45
N TYR A 4 -9.74 8.15 2.34
CA TYR A 4 -8.60 8.99 1.97
C TYR A 4 -8.62 9.10 0.46
N THR A 5 -9.37 10.10 -0.02
CA THR A 5 -9.49 10.42 -1.43
C THR A 5 -8.25 11.14 -1.92
N ASP A 6 -7.67 10.56 -2.97
CA ASP A 6 -6.74 11.18 -3.89
C ASP A 6 -7.27 12.55 -4.41
N PRO A 7 -6.52 13.65 -4.25
CA PRO A 7 -6.83 14.94 -4.85
C PRO A 7 -6.88 14.92 -6.38
N ASP A 8 -6.22 13.96 -7.03
CA ASP A 8 -6.06 13.95 -8.49
C ASP A 8 -7.32 13.43 -9.22
N TYR A 9 -8.39 13.04 -8.49
CA TYR A 9 -9.61 12.48 -9.10
C TYR A 9 -10.97 13.04 -8.62
N THR A 10 -11.02 14.15 -7.88
CA THR A 10 -12.28 14.85 -7.56
C THR A 10 -12.44 16.16 -8.35
N TRP A 11 -12.87 16.08 -9.60
CA TRP A 11 -13.48 17.23 -10.30
C TRP A 11 -14.98 17.29 -9.99
N LYS A 12 -15.38 18.29 -9.18
CA LYS A 12 -16.67 18.99 -9.36
C LYS A 12 -16.49 20.46 -9.02
N GLU A 13 -16.32 21.26 -10.07
CA GLU A 13 -16.67 22.68 -10.07
C GLU A 13 -18.16 22.85 -9.74
N ILE A 14 -18.49 23.93 -9.02
CA ILE A 14 -19.56 24.92 -9.26
C ILE A 14 -19.68 25.73 -7.96
N ASP A 15 -19.24 26.99 -7.96
CA ASP A 15 -20.11 28.17 -7.73
C ASP A 15 -19.27 29.47 -7.74
N THR A 16 -19.20 30.14 -8.89
CA THR A 16 -18.56 31.45 -9.05
C THR A 16 -19.60 32.56 -8.95
N THR A 17 -19.96 33.00 -7.74
CA THR A 17 -20.84 34.17 -7.58
C THR A 17 -20.51 35.05 -6.37
N LEU A 18 -19.30 35.60 -6.25
CA LEU A 18 -19.07 36.77 -5.39
C LEU A 18 -18.14 37.81 -6.04
N LYS A 19 -18.75 38.85 -6.63
CA LYS A 19 -18.09 40.10 -7.03
C LYS A 19 -17.66 40.90 -5.79
N ARG A 20 -16.44 41.45 -5.79
CA ARG A 20 -16.02 42.65 -4.99
C ARG A 20 -14.74 43.24 -5.62
N LEU A 21 -14.87 44.34 -6.38
CA LEU A 21 -14.59 45.75 -6.02
C LEU A 21 -13.11 46.16 -6.18
N HIS A 22 -12.85 46.93 -7.25
CA HIS A 22 -11.57 47.58 -7.57
C HIS A 22 -11.21 48.71 -6.60
N VAL A 23 -9.94 48.76 -6.18
CA VAL A 23 -9.29 49.97 -5.66
C VAL A 23 -7.99 50.19 -6.43
N LYS A 24 -7.85 51.36 -7.07
CA LYS A 24 -6.63 51.77 -7.80
C LYS A 24 -5.50 52.15 -6.82
N GLN A 25 -4.27 51.72 -7.11
CA GLN A 25 -3.07 52.29 -6.51
C GLN A 25 -2.26 53.13 -7.52
N TYR A 26 -1.64 54.16 -6.96
CA TYR A 26 -0.90 55.25 -7.59
C TYR A 26 0.52 54.84 -8.04
N LYS A 27 0.99 55.44 -9.14
CA LYS A 27 2.39 55.36 -9.63
C LYS A 27 3.35 56.13 -8.70
N LYS A 28 4.58 55.61 -8.54
CA LYS A 28 5.77 56.41 -8.22
C LYS A 28 6.97 55.98 -9.09
N GLN A 29 7.73 57.01 -9.47
CA GLN A 29 8.80 57.06 -10.47
C GLN A 29 10.13 56.47 -9.98
N GLU A 30 10.96 56.11 -10.97
CA GLU A 30 12.33 55.63 -10.86
C GLU A 30 13.34 56.70 -10.38
N ASP A 31 14.39 56.22 -9.71
CA ASP A 31 15.49 57.01 -9.15
C ASP A 31 16.63 57.18 -10.19
N PRO A 32 17.14 58.40 -10.49
CA PRO A 32 17.97 58.68 -11.67
C PRO A 32 19.48 58.45 -11.51
N PHE A 33 19.97 57.76 -10.47
CA PHE A 33 21.39 57.86 -10.07
C PHE A 33 22.25 56.59 -10.11
N SER A 34 21.79 55.45 -10.62
CA SER A 34 22.65 54.25 -10.66
C SER A 34 23.45 54.11 -11.95
N LEU A 35 24.33 55.08 -12.27
CA LEU A 35 25.39 54.90 -13.27
C LEU A 35 26.67 55.61 -12.84
N SER A 36 27.70 54.85 -12.42
CA SER A 36 29.09 55.20 -12.73
C SER A 36 30.07 54.02 -12.61
N LYS A 37 30.68 53.69 -13.77
CA LYS A 37 32.13 53.48 -14.09
C LYS A 37 32.91 52.41 -13.26
N THR A 38 33.79 51.52 -13.78
CA THR A 38 34.70 51.54 -14.96
C THR A 38 35.48 50.19 -15.09
N PHE A 39 35.70 49.69 -16.34
CA PHE A 39 36.86 48.91 -16.90
C PHE A 39 37.18 47.46 -16.37
N VAL A 40 37.59 46.40 -17.12
CA VAL A 40 38.19 46.12 -18.47
C VAL A 40 37.66 44.76 -19.02
N GLN A 41 37.44 44.63 -20.34
CA GLN A 41 37.20 43.35 -21.05
C GLN A 41 38.45 42.88 -21.82
N LEU A 42 38.71 41.57 -21.83
CA LEU A 42 39.59 40.89 -22.78
C LEU A 42 38.74 40.17 -23.83
N ASN A 43 38.91 40.55 -25.10
CA ASN A 43 38.24 39.97 -26.26
C ASN A 43 38.90 38.64 -26.68
N ASN A 44 38.08 37.67 -27.09
CA ASN A 44 38.41 36.76 -28.20
C ASN A 44 37.13 36.27 -28.89
N GLY A 45 36.89 36.77 -30.11
CA GLY A 45 36.59 35.94 -31.29
C GLY A 45 35.20 35.29 -31.46
N GLN A 46 34.21 36.09 -31.86
CA GLN A 46 33.22 35.85 -32.92
C GLN A 46 32.30 34.60 -32.90
N SER A 47 30.99 34.82 -32.75
CA SER A 47 30.11 35.04 -33.92
C SER A 47 28.78 35.70 -33.50
N ALA A 48 28.38 36.73 -34.23
CA ALA A 48 27.22 37.55 -33.92
C ALA A 48 25.91 36.86 -34.34
N LYS A 49 25.06 36.49 -33.38
CA LYS A 49 23.62 36.30 -33.61
C LYS A 49 22.91 37.65 -33.43
N LYS A 50 22.14 38.06 -34.45
CA LYS A 50 21.21 39.19 -34.40
C LYS A 50 20.33 39.07 -33.15
N LYS A 51 20.39 40.06 -32.24
CA LYS A 51 19.35 40.27 -31.23
C LYS A 51 18.09 40.75 -31.96
N SER A 52 17.04 39.93 -31.95
CA SER A 52 15.67 40.36 -32.21
C SER A 52 15.02 40.80 -30.90
N ASP A 53 14.24 41.88 -30.93
CA ASP A 53 13.53 42.50 -29.80
C ASP A 53 12.36 41.66 -29.23
N HIS A 54 12.56 40.36 -29.01
CA HIS A 54 11.60 39.45 -28.38
C HIS A 54 12.14 38.91 -27.06
N GLU A 55 12.27 39.78 -26.05
CA GLU A 55 12.63 39.37 -24.69
C GLU A 55 11.49 38.68 -23.92
N SER A 56 10.28 38.56 -24.50
CA SER A 56 9.12 37.94 -23.83
C SER A 56 8.85 36.48 -24.21
N LEU A 57 9.41 35.96 -25.30
CA LEU A 57 9.10 34.61 -25.80
C LEU A 57 10.03 33.56 -25.18
N VAL A 58 9.46 32.48 -24.62
CA VAL A 58 10.25 31.35 -24.16
C VAL A 58 10.71 30.57 -25.39
N SER A 59 11.99 30.70 -25.72
CA SER A 59 12.62 29.87 -26.75
C SER A 59 12.63 28.42 -26.28
N SER A 60 12.45 27.45 -27.20
CA SER A 60 12.58 26.03 -26.86
C SER A 60 13.96 25.70 -26.31
N GLY A 61 14.99 26.54 -26.54
CA GLY A 61 16.34 26.43 -25.96
C GLY A 61 17.17 25.24 -26.45
N VAL A 62 16.51 24.12 -26.76
CA VAL A 62 17.04 22.90 -27.33
C VAL A 62 17.15 23.07 -28.85
N ASP A 63 18.37 22.96 -29.38
CA ASP A 63 18.62 22.94 -30.82
C ASP A 63 18.41 21.52 -31.37
N TYR A 64 17.15 21.19 -31.65
CA TYR A 64 16.75 19.88 -32.15
C TYR A 64 17.41 19.49 -33.50
N ARG A 65 18.01 20.45 -34.24
CA ARG A 65 18.80 20.18 -35.46
C ARG A 65 20.16 19.51 -35.18
N SER A 66 20.73 19.74 -34.00
CA SER A 66 22.02 19.14 -33.62
C SER A 66 21.88 17.67 -33.19
N LEU A 67 20.64 17.17 -33.10
CA LEU A 67 20.29 15.89 -32.48
C LEU A 67 19.93 14.78 -33.50
N GLU A 68 19.65 15.14 -34.75
CA GLU A 68 19.65 14.21 -35.87
C GLU A 68 21.11 13.94 -36.26
N GLY A 69 21.72 12.89 -35.68
CA GLY A 69 23.12 12.56 -35.93
C GLY A 69 23.48 12.56 -37.42
N ASN A 70 24.71 13.01 -37.74
CA ASN A 70 25.32 13.00 -39.07
C ASN A 70 25.03 11.65 -39.78
N LYS A 71 24.01 11.61 -40.64
CA LYS A 71 23.90 10.55 -41.64
C LYS A 71 25.10 10.73 -42.56
N SER A 72 26.11 9.88 -42.41
CA SER A 72 27.20 9.83 -43.38
C SER A 72 26.56 9.54 -44.74
N LYS A 73 26.61 10.53 -45.64
CA LYS A 73 26.27 10.35 -47.05
C LYS A 73 27.10 9.19 -47.57
N THR A 74 26.47 8.02 -47.70
CA THR A 74 27.04 6.92 -48.47
C THR A 74 26.80 7.30 -49.92
N SER A 75 27.87 7.67 -50.60
CA SER A 75 27.87 8.03 -52.01
C SER A 75 27.45 6.82 -52.84
N TYR A 76 26.31 6.87 -53.53
CA TYR A 76 26.13 6.20 -54.83
C TYR A 76 25.07 6.93 -55.67
N SER A 77 25.56 7.40 -56.83
CA SER A 77 24.93 7.65 -58.14
C SER A 77 23.60 8.40 -58.26
N ASP A 78 23.69 9.48 -59.04
CA ASP A 78 22.68 10.14 -59.87
C ASP A 78 21.49 9.24 -60.27
N GLU A 79 20.27 9.73 -60.04
CA GLU A 79 19.23 9.96 -61.07
C GLU A 79 17.95 10.52 -60.42
N GLU A 80 17.35 11.49 -61.13
CA GLU A 80 15.96 12.00 -61.06
C GLU A 80 15.60 13.01 -59.95
N GLU A 81 15.48 14.28 -60.39
CA GLU A 81 14.74 15.35 -59.72
C GLU A 81 13.24 15.00 -59.70
N GLU A 82 12.78 14.36 -58.63
CA GLU A 82 11.38 14.43 -58.23
C GLU A 82 11.23 15.64 -57.29
N GLU A 83 10.32 16.56 -57.63
CA GLU A 83 9.84 17.62 -56.74
C GLU A 83 9.15 16.95 -55.54
N GLU A 84 9.91 16.62 -54.50
CA GLU A 84 9.36 16.24 -53.20
C GLU A 84 8.58 17.44 -52.65
N GLU A 85 7.25 17.28 -52.56
CA GLU A 85 6.38 18.16 -51.77
C GLU A 85 7.05 18.39 -50.42
N GLU A 86 7.38 19.65 -50.09
CA GLU A 86 7.95 20.06 -48.80
C GLU A 86 6.97 19.70 -47.67
N GLY A 87 7.02 18.46 -47.19
CA GLY A 87 6.41 18.04 -45.95
C GLY A 87 7.06 18.84 -44.81
N GLU A 88 6.24 19.43 -43.94
CA GLU A 88 6.74 20.14 -42.75
C GLU A 88 7.74 19.24 -42.01
N SER A 89 8.99 19.70 -41.87
CA SER A 89 9.99 18.98 -41.07
C SER A 89 9.45 18.84 -39.64
N TYR A 90 9.67 17.69 -39.01
CA TYR A 90 9.27 17.42 -37.61
C TYR A 90 9.68 18.58 -36.65
N ASN A 91 10.81 19.22 -36.92
CA ASN A 91 11.32 20.38 -36.19
C ASN A 91 10.49 21.67 -36.41
N ASP A 92 9.97 21.89 -37.61
CA ASP A 92 9.11 23.05 -37.91
C ASP A 92 7.74 22.91 -37.23
N MET A 93 7.23 21.68 -37.13
CA MET A 93 6.05 21.35 -36.33
C MET A 93 6.28 21.66 -34.83
N ILE A 94 7.42 21.24 -34.26
CA ILE A 94 7.77 21.55 -32.85
C ILE A 94 7.87 23.05 -32.61
N ARG A 95 8.53 23.78 -33.51
CA ARG A 95 8.71 25.24 -33.40
C ARG A 95 7.38 25.97 -33.48
N ARG A 96 6.49 25.58 -34.40
CA ARG A 96 5.15 26.16 -34.55
C ARG A 96 4.31 25.94 -33.28
N GLN A 97 4.32 24.73 -32.73
CA GLN A 97 3.60 24.44 -31.48
C GLN A 97 4.19 25.20 -30.29
N THR A 98 5.52 25.34 -30.21
CA THR A 98 6.18 26.18 -29.17
C THR A 98 5.72 27.64 -29.23
N ILE A 99 5.59 28.20 -30.44
CA ILE A 99 5.07 29.57 -30.64
C ILE A 99 3.60 29.65 -30.22
N GLU A 100 2.80 28.63 -30.51
CA GLU A 100 1.39 28.58 -30.13
C GLU A 100 1.21 28.52 -28.61
N PHE A 101 2.00 27.70 -27.91
CA PHE A 101 2.01 27.64 -26.44
C PHE A 101 2.41 28.98 -25.84
N ASN A 102 3.50 29.60 -26.31
CA ASN A 102 3.89 30.94 -25.86
C ASN A 102 2.78 31.97 -26.06
N ARG A 103 2.11 31.95 -27.22
CA ARG A 103 0.98 32.87 -27.51
C ARG A 103 -0.18 32.65 -26.54
N LYS A 104 -0.52 31.41 -26.22
CA LYS A 104 -1.59 31.08 -25.26
C LYS A 104 -1.19 31.47 -23.84
N LEU A 105 0.06 31.24 -23.44
CA LEU A 105 0.59 31.59 -22.13
C LEU A 105 0.73 33.11 -21.92
N ASP A 106 1.02 33.87 -22.98
CA ASP A 106 1.00 35.34 -22.95
C ASP A 106 -0.44 35.89 -22.78
N GLN A 107 -1.46 35.13 -23.21
CA GLN A 107 -2.88 35.49 -23.08
C GLN A 107 -3.45 35.08 -21.72
N GLU A 108 -3.04 33.93 -21.18
CA GLU A 108 -3.50 33.37 -19.90
C GLU A 108 -2.32 32.96 -18.98
N PRO A 109 -1.55 33.91 -18.41
CA PRO A 109 -0.37 33.59 -17.60
C PRO A 109 -0.68 32.84 -16.29
N GLU A 110 -1.90 33.00 -15.76
CA GLU A 110 -2.38 32.35 -14.53
C GLU A 110 -2.85 30.89 -14.75
N ASN A 111 -2.90 30.42 -16.00
CA ASN A 111 -3.38 29.08 -16.33
C ASN A 111 -2.28 28.02 -16.10
N VAL A 112 -2.29 27.41 -14.92
CA VAL A 112 -1.29 26.39 -14.50
C VAL A 112 -1.31 25.16 -15.41
N SER A 113 -2.48 24.69 -15.84
CA SER A 113 -2.58 23.51 -16.71
C SER A 113 -1.88 23.73 -18.05
N LEU A 114 -1.99 24.94 -18.61
CA LEU A 114 -1.33 25.30 -19.86
C LEU A 114 0.21 25.34 -19.73
N TRP A 115 0.73 25.76 -18.57
CA TRP A 115 2.16 25.69 -18.29
C TRP A 115 2.65 24.24 -18.20
N LEU A 116 1.92 23.37 -17.49
CA LEU A 116 2.25 21.96 -17.37
C LEU A 116 2.15 21.23 -18.72
N ASP A 117 1.14 21.54 -19.54
CA ASP A 117 0.99 21.01 -20.89
C ASP A 117 2.18 21.39 -21.79
N PHE A 118 2.68 22.63 -21.65
CA PHE A 118 3.85 23.08 -22.40
C PHE A 118 5.13 22.32 -22.00
N ILE A 119 5.28 21.98 -20.73
CA ILE A 119 6.39 21.16 -20.22
C ILE A 119 6.27 19.71 -20.72
N HIS A 120 5.07 19.12 -20.64
CA HIS A 120 4.83 17.77 -21.18
C HIS A 120 5.06 17.73 -22.69
N PHE A 121 4.75 18.80 -23.41
CA PHE A 121 5.08 18.91 -24.82
C PHE A 121 6.60 18.84 -25.07
N GLN A 122 7.45 19.45 -24.23
CA GLN A 122 8.90 19.29 -24.35
C GLN A 122 9.35 17.84 -24.14
N ASP A 123 8.70 17.10 -23.23
CA ASP A 123 8.96 15.66 -23.05
C ASP A 123 8.60 14.85 -24.30
N LYS A 124 7.40 15.05 -24.84
CA LYS A 124 6.96 14.37 -26.08
C LYS A 124 7.81 14.70 -27.28
N ALA A 125 8.26 15.95 -27.38
CA ALA A 125 9.17 16.38 -28.43
C ALA A 125 10.53 15.66 -28.34
N ALA A 126 11.00 15.36 -27.14
CA ALA A 126 12.24 14.62 -26.92
C ALA A 126 12.11 13.09 -27.13
N GLU A 127 10.95 12.51 -26.83
CA GLU A 127 10.66 11.08 -27.11
C GLU A 127 10.63 10.75 -28.61
N GLY A 128 10.34 11.74 -29.47
CA GLY A 128 10.41 11.58 -30.92
C GLY A 128 11.82 11.46 -31.50
N LEU A 129 12.85 11.58 -30.67
CA LEU A 129 14.27 11.47 -31.05
C LEU A 129 14.88 10.12 -30.63
N ASP A 130 15.99 9.72 -31.26
CA ASP A 130 16.66 8.44 -31.02
C ASP A 130 16.99 8.22 -29.52
N SER A 131 16.73 7.02 -28.97
CA SER A 131 16.85 6.77 -27.51
C SER A 131 18.26 6.98 -26.92
N LEU A 132 19.30 6.89 -27.76
CA LEU A 132 20.68 7.19 -27.38
C LEU A 132 20.94 8.70 -27.23
N ALA A 133 20.22 9.54 -27.99
CA ALA A 133 20.29 10.99 -27.89
C ALA A 133 19.53 11.52 -26.67
N ILE A 134 18.48 10.82 -26.21
CA ILE A 134 17.69 11.22 -25.03
C ILE A 134 18.56 11.26 -23.77
N LYS A 135 19.36 10.21 -23.51
CA LYS A 135 20.24 10.16 -22.32
C LYS A 135 21.34 11.22 -22.32
N SER A 136 21.84 11.58 -23.50
CA SER A 136 22.88 12.62 -23.64
C SER A 136 22.35 14.03 -23.42
N ASN A 137 21.06 14.28 -23.68
CA ASN A 137 20.48 15.62 -23.72
C ASN A 137 19.47 15.92 -22.60
N GLN A 138 19.20 14.94 -21.74
CA GLN A 138 18.27 15.06 -20.62
C GLN A 138 18.61 16.24 -19.69
N ALA A 139 19.90 16.51 -19.47
CA ALA A 139 20.35 17.67 -18.68
C ALA A 139 19.94 19.01 -19.34
N SER A 140 20.22 19.19 -20.63
CA SER A 140 19.85 20.42 -21.36
C SER A 140 18.33 20.62 -21.45
N LEU A 141 17.58 19.53 -21.57
CA LEU A 141 16.12 19.57 -21.58
C LEU A 141 15.55 19.95 -20.20
N ASN A 142 16.12 19.40 -19.12
CA ASN A 142 15.74 19.77 -17.77
C ASN A 142 16.07 21.23 -17.44
N GLU A 143 17.21 21.77 -17.91
CA GLU A 143 17.54 23.19 -17.77
C GLU A 143 16.51 24.10 -18.45
N VAL A 144 16.08 23.74 -19.67
CA VAL A 144 15.01 24.48 -20.37
C VAL A 144 13.70 24.40 -19.59
N LYS A 145 13.32 23.23 -19.10
CA LYS A 145 12.12 23.08 -18.26
C LYS A 145 12.18 23.91 -16.99
N LEU A 146 13.32 23.94 -16.30
CA LEU A 146 13.51 24.78 -15.11
C LEU A 146 13.29 26.26 -15.44
N SER A 147 13.79 26.75 -16.58
CA SER A 147 13.55 28.13 -17.00
C SER A 147 12.05 28.43 -17.28
N ILE A 148 11.31 27.43 -17.81
CA ILE A 148 9.86 27.51 -18.02
C ILE A 148 9.15 27.58 -16.67
N PHE A 149 9.51 26.71 -15.73
CA PHE A 149 8.96 26.70 -14.37
C PHE A 149 9.23 28.01 -13.62
N GLU A 150 10.45 28.55 -13.67
CA GLU A 150 10.81 29.83 -13.05
C GLU A 150 9.95 30.98 -13.59
N LYS A 151 9.63 30.96 -14.90
CA LYS A 151 8.72 31.94 -15.50
C LYS A 151 7.29 31.73 -15.02
N ALA A 152 6.81 30.49 -14.96
CA ALA A 152 5.47 30.15 -14.50
C ALA A 152 5.25 30.52 -13.02
N MET A 153 6.26 30.29 -12.18
CA MET A 153 6.24 30.57 -10.73
C MET A 153 6.06 32.05 -10.43
N LYS A 154 6.59 32.95 -11.27
CA LYS A 154 6.38 34.42 -11.12
C LYS A 154 4.92 34.84 -11.21
N TYR A 155 4.09 34.07 -11.91
CA TYR A 155 2.65 34.35 -12.05
C TYR A 155 1.81 33.54 -11.07
N ASN A 156 2.27 32.34 -10.66
CA ASN A 156 1.51 31.39 -9.86
C ASN A 156 2.32 30.86 -8.65
N GLU A 157 2.75 31.77 -7.77
CA GLU A 157 3.68 31.49 -6.65
C GLU A 157 3.16 30.50 -5.59
N ARG A 158 1.87 30.15 -5.58
CA ARG A 158 1.24 29.31 -4.55
C ARG A 158 0.53 28.07 -5.10
N ASP A 159 0.66 27.77 -6.38
CA ASP A 159 0.06 26.55 -6.93
C ASP A 159 0.92 25.33 -6.57
N GLU A 160 0.36 24.42 -5.80
CA GLU A 160 1.05 23.23 -5.29
C GLU A 160 1.55 22.30 -6.40
N ARG A 161 0.81 22.16 -7.51
CA ARG A 161 1.16 21.26 -8.61
C ARG A 161 2.37 21.78 -9.38
N LEU A 162 2.41 23.10 -9.60
CA LEU A 162 3.53 23.75 -10.27
C LEU A 162 4.80 23.67 -9.42
N ILE A 163 4.70 23.95 -8.11
CA ILE A 163 5.82 23.88 -7.17
C ILE A 163 6.40 22.46 -7.12
N LEU A 164 5.54 21.44 -7.02
CA LEU A 164 5.99 20.05 -7.02
C LEU A 164 6.72 19.67 -8.31
N ALA A 165 6.12 19.97 -9.46
CA ALA A 165 6.74 19.67 -10.75
C ALA A 165 8.09 20.40 -10.94
N TYR A 166 8.19 21.64 -10.46
CA TYR A 166 9.45 22.40 -10.42
C TYR A 166 10.51 21.70 -9.56
N LEU A 167 10.17 21.33 -8.32
CA LEU A 167 11.10 20.69 -7.38
C LEU A 167 11.52 19.30 -7.85
N MET A 168 10.62 18.53 -8.48
CA MET A 168 10.95 17.23 -9.09
C MET A 168 11.91 17.39 -10.28
N CYS A 169 11.68 18.38 -11.14
CA CYS A 169 12.60 18.71 -12.23
C CYS A 169 13.97 19.18 -11.71
N GLY A 170 13.95 19.95 -10.60
CA GLY A 170 15.12 20.40 -9.87
C GLY A 170 15.91 19.25 -9.25
N ALA A 171 15.24 18.25 -8.69
CA ALA A 171 15.89 17.08 -8.08
C ALA A 171 16.74 16.27 -9.07
N ALA A 172 16.36 16.26 -10.35
CA ALA A 172 17.13 15.61 -11.41
C ALA A 172 18.36 16.41 -11.87
N THR A 173 18.48 17.69 -11.50
CA THR A 173 19.46 18.62 -12.10
C THR A 173 20.37 19.28 -11.06
N TRP A 174 19.82 19.67 -9.90
CA TRP A 174 20.54 20.39 -8.86
C TRP A 174 21.34 19.47 -7.94
N ASP A 175 22.33 20.05 -7.27
CA ASP A 175 22.96 19.41 -6.13
C ASP A 175 22.02 19.39 -4.92
N THR A 176 22.27 18.46 -4.00
CA THR A 176 21.38 18.19 -2.87
C THR A 176 21.14 19.42 -1.99
N LEU A 177 22.15 20.26 -1.77
CA LEU A 177 21.99 21.44 -0.91
C LEU A 177 21.11 22.51 -1.55
N THR A 178 21.23 22.72 -2.85
CA THR A 178 20.37 23.65 -3.59
C THR A 178 18.93 23.16 -3.60
N LEU A 179 18.71 21.87 -3.84
CA LEU A 179 17.38 21.27 -3.78
C LEU A 179 16.71 21.48 -2.42
N LEU A 180 17.42 21.20 -1.33
CA LEU A 180 16.88 21.36 0.02
C LEU A 180 16.56 22.82 0.37
N ARG A 181 17.39 23.78 -0.08
CA ARG A 181 17.11 25.21 0.11
C ARG A 181 15.85 25.66 -0.62
N GLU A 182 15.64 25.17 -1.84
CA GLU A 182 14.41 25.46 -2.58
C GLU A 182 13.19 24.83 -1.90
N TRP A 183 13.29 23.58 -1.44
CA TRP A 183 12.22 22.97 -0.62
C TRP A 183 11.87 23.82 0.60
N ASP A 184 12.86 24.23 1.38
CA ASP A 184 12.66 25.06 2.57
C ASP A 184 12.07 26.44 2.21
N HIS A 185 12.43 27.01 1.06
CA HIS A 185 11.88 28.26 0.57
C HIS A 185 10.39 28.11 0.22
N GLN A 186 10.04 27.09 -0.56
CA GLN A 186 8.67 26.85 -0.99
C GLN A 186 7.75 26.43 0.19
N LEU A 187 8.26 25.64 1.14
CA LEU A 187 7.53 25.30 2.37
C LEU A 187 7.30 26.52 3.27
N LYS A 188 8.20 27.50 3.29
CA LYS A 188 7.95 28.78 3.99
C LYS A 188 6.87 29.62 3.32
N LEU A 189 6.74 29.55 1.99
CA LEU A 189 5.70 30.25 1.24
C LEU A 189 4.33 29.59 1.40
N CYS A 190 4.31 28.25 1.37
CA CYS A 190 3.11 27.42 1.45
C CYS A 190 3.19 26.43 2.63
N PRO A 191 3.29 26.90 3.88
CA PRO A 191 3.47 26.02 5.04
C PRO A 191 2.28 25.10 5.26
N ASP A 192 1.10 25.48 4.75
CA ASP A 192 -0.12 24.73 4.93
C ASP A 192 -0.31 23.58 3.93
N SER A 193 0.60 23.39 2.96
CA SER A 193 0.43 22.39 1.91
C SER A 193 0.85 20.99 2.35
N ILE A 194 -0.11 20.08 2.48
CA ILE A 194 0.11 18.68 2.85
C ILE A 194 0.92 17.93 1.78
N LYS A 195 0.61 18.17 0.50
CA LYS A 195 1.26 17.48 -0.63
C LYS A 195 2.76 17.83 -0.67
N LEU A 196 3.10 19.11 -0.44
CA LEU A 196 4.50 19.54 -0.35
C LEU A 196 5.23 18.89 0.83
N TRP A 197 4.61 18.83 2.02
CA TRP A 197 5.21 18.15 3.17
C TRP A 197 5.44 16.66 2.93
N SER A 198 4.48 15.98 2.30
CA SER A 198 4.60 14.56 1.93
C SER A 198 5.82 14.31 1.03
N GLU A 199 5.94 15.07 -0.05
CA GLU A 199 7.07 14.90 -0.99
C GLU A 199 8.41 15.36 -0.40
N TYR A 200 8.40 16.36 0.48
CA TYR A 200 9.60 16.76 1.20
C TYR A 200 10.07 15.66 2.16
N ILE A 201 9.15 15.04 2.93
CA ILE A 201 9.46 13.88 3.78
C ILE A 201 10.04 12.75 2.93
N ASN A 202 9.42 12.42 1.78
CA ASN A 202 9.93 11.40 0.85
C ASN A 202 11.37 11.74 0.43
N THR A 203 11.59 12.95 -0.06
CA THR A 203 12.91 13.43 -0.52
C THR A 203 13.98 13.33 0.57
N ARG A 204 13.65 13.71 1.81
CA ARG A 204 14.58 13.65 2.95
C ARG A 204 14.90 12.22 3.38
N GLN A 205 13.95 11.30 3.24
CA GLN A 205 14.15 9.89 3.57
C GLN A 205 14.91 9.12 2.50
N THR A 206 14.72 9.43 1.22
CA THR A 206 15.32 8.67 0.10
C THR A 206 16.65 9.22 -0.37
N ASN A 207 16.97 10.49 -0.07
CA ASN A 207 18.21 11.10 -0.52
C ASN A 207 19.42 10.70 0.33
N PHE A 208 20.10 9.64 -0.11
CA PHE A 208 21.29 9.07 0.54
C PHE A 208 22.37 10.11 0.87
N ALA A 209 22.61 11.10 0.01
CA ALA A 209 23.70 12.06 0.20
C ALA A 209 23.45 13.06 1.34
N SER A 210 22.20 13.29 1.71
CA SER A 210 21.81 14.25 2.77
C SER A 210 21.08 13.61 3.95
N PHE A 211 21.04 12.28 3.98
CA PHE A 211 20.33 11.56 5.02
C PHE A 211 21.02 11.79 6.37
N SER A 212 20.26 12.29 7.33
CA SER A 212 20.66 12.43 8.71
C SER A 212 19.45 12.12 9.59
N PHE A 213 19.63 11.20 10.54
CA PHE A 213 18.54 10.78 11.43
C PHE A 213 17.89 11.97 12.13
N THR A 214 18.70 12.84 12.75
CA THR A 214 18.20 13.99 13.53
C THR A 214 17.43 14.98 12.65
N GLU A 215 17.93 15.23 11.44
CA GLU A 215 17.26 16.16 10.52
C GLU A 215 15.98 15.54 9.93
N CYS A 216 15.94 14.24 9.66
CA CYS A 216 14.72 13.55 9.24
C CYS A 216 13.65 13.59 10.34
N VAL A 217 14.04 13.33 11.59
CA VAL A 217 13.14 13.46 12.76
C VAL A 217 12.59 14.88 12.85
N GLN A 218 13.45 15.90 12.74
CA GLN A 218 13.01 17.31 12.77
C GLN A 218 11.96 17.61 11.70
N VAL A 219 12.12 17.10 10.48
CA VAL A 219 11.14 17.29 9.40
C VAL A 219 9.79 16.66 9.72
N PHE A 220 9.78 15.48 10.36
CA PHE A 220 8.54 14.87 10.84
C PHE A 220 7.88 15.69 11.94
N GLU A 221 8.67 16.22 12.89
CA GLU A 221 8.18 17.07 13.97
C GLU A 221 7.58 18.38 13.43
N ASP A 222 8.27 19.03 12.49
CA ASP A 222 7.83 20.26 11.83
C ASP A 222 6.53 20.01 11.05
N ALA A 223 6.47 18.94 10.24
CA ALA A 223 5.26 18.55 9.51
C ALA A 223 4.09 18.29 10.46
N LEU A 224 4.30 17.53 11.53
CA LEU A 224 3.28 17.27 12.55
C LEU A 224 2.82 18.57 13.23
N SER A 225 3.72 19.51 13.50
CA SER A 225 3.37 20.79 14.12
C SER A 225 2.38 21.59 13.26
N ILE A 226 2.60 21.61 11.94
CA ILE A 226 1.70 22.25 10.97
C ILE A 226 0.35 21.53 10.94
N LEU A 227 0.35 20.20 10.83
CA LEU A 227 -0.88 19.41 10.78
C LEU A 227 -1.72 19.60 12.05
N LYS A 228 -1.10 19.65 13.22
CA LYS A 228 -1.77 19.96 14.49
C LYS A 228 -2.44 21.32 14.48
N ILE A 229 -1.77 22.34 13.94
CA ILE A 229 -2.33 23.70 13.82
C ILE A 229 -3.54 23.69 12.87
N GLN A 230 -3.46 22.97 11.75
CA GLN A 230 -4.56 22.86 10.80
C GLN A 230 -5.75 22.08 11.36
N ALA A 231 -5.51 20.96 12.05
CA ALA A 231 -6.54 20.17 12.70
C ALA A 231 -7.31 20.97 13.78
N LYS A 232 -6.62 21.92 14.46
CA LYS A 232 -7.25 22.85 15.41
C LYS A 232 -8.05 23.97 14.71
N LYS A 233 -7.59 24.45 13.56
CA LYS A 233 -8.28 25.49 12.76
C LYS A 233 -9.48 24.93 11.96
N ALA A 234 -9.48 23.63 11.67
CA ALA A 234 -10.54 22.99 10.91
C ALA A 234 -11.89 23.10 11.64
N LYS A 235 -12.91 23.58 10.92
CA LYS A 235 -14.27 23.77 11.44
C LYS A 235 -15.25 22.68 10.99
N ASN A 236 -14.91 21.93 9.94
CA ASN A 236 -15.72 20.85 9.41
C ASN A 236 -15.22 19.53 10.00
N ASP A 237 -16.14 18.69 10.51
CA ASP A 237 -15.83 17.39 11.10
C ASP A 237 -15.10 16.46 10.11
N GLU A 238 -15.45 16.51 8.83
CA GLU A 238 -14.79 15.72 7.79
C GLU A 238 -13.32 16.15 7.61
N ARG A 239 -13.08 17.45 7.53
CA ARG A 239 -11.71 17.98 7.42
C ARG A 239 -10.90 17.73 8.71
N VAL A 240 -11.56 17.71 9.87
CA VAL A 240 -10.91 17.33 11.12
C VAL A 240 -10.48 15.86 11.07
N GLU A 241 -11.35 14.98 10.61
CA GLU A 241 -11.07 13.54 10.44
C GLU A 241 -9.87 13.31 9.51
N ASP A 242 -9.87 13.95 8.34
CA ASP A 242 -8.77 13.83 7.36
C ASP A 242 -7.43 14.31 7.93
N MET A 243 -7.43 15.41 8.67
CA MET A 243 -6.21 15.96 9.27
C MET A 243 -5.71 15.08 10.42
N GLU A 244 -6.62 14.52 11.22
CA GLU A 244 -6.25 13.65 12.34
C GLU A 244 -5.70 12.31 11.87
N CYS A 245 -6.31 11.60 10.91
CA CYS A 245 -5.66 10.37 10.43
C CYS A 245 -4.43 10.63 9.57
N LEU A 246 -4.27 11.81 8.96
CA LEU A 246 -2.99 12.22 8.38
C LEU A 246 -1.90 12.42 9.45
N CYS A 247 -2.22 13.01 10.61
CA CYS A 247 -1.28 13.09 11.73
C CYS A 247 -0.83 11.69 12.17
N VAL A 248 -1.77 10.74 12.27
CA VAL A 248 -1.47 9.34 12.60
C VAL A 248 -0.59 8.68 11.54
N TYR A 249 -0.83 8.94 10.25
CA TYR A 249 0.00 8.43 9.16
C TYR A 249 1.44 8.95 9.22
N VAL A 250 1.62 10.26 9.39
CA VAL A 250 2.95 10.87 9.52
C VAL A 250 3.69 10.35 10.75
N LEU A 251 2.97 10.17 11.87
CA LEU A 251 3.50 9.54 13.08
C LEU A 251 3.97 8.11 12.83
N LEU A 252 3.18 7.29 12.15
CA LEU A 252 3.55 5.92 11.79
C LEU A 252 4.84 5.89 10.96
N ARG A 253 4.93 6.73 9.93
CA ARG A 253 6.14 6.84 9.10
C ARG A 253 7.36 7.27 9.91
N ALA A 254 7.20 8.23 10.83
CA ALA A 254 8.28 8.63 11.73
C ALA A 254 8.74 7.46 12.61
N CYS A 255 7.80 6.71 13.21
CA CYS A 255 8.11 5.56 14.06
C CYS A 255 8.79 4.43 13.30
N LEU A 256 8.32 4.11 12.09
CA LEU A 256 8.96 3.10 11.23
C LEU A 256 10.37 3.52 10.83
N MET A 257 10.57 4.79 10.47
CA MET A 257 11.90 5.32 10.16
C MET A 257 12.84 5.26 11.37
N MET A 258 12.37 5.66 12.56
CA MET A 258 13.15 5.56 13.79
C MET A 258 13.55 4.11 14.10
N LYS A 259 12.59 3.18 13.98
CA LYS A 259 12.83 1.74 14.16
C LYS A 259 13.89 1.20 13.19
N GLN A 260 13.84 1.61 11.91
CA GLN A 260 14.77 1.19 10.86
C GLN A 260 16.16 1.81 10.99
N ALA A 261 16.24 3.03 11.54
CA ALA A 261 17.51 3.71 11.81
C ALA A 261 18.22 3.16 13.06
N GLY A 262 17.63 2.18 13.77
CA GLY A 262 18.18 1.58 14.99
C GLY A 262 17.68 2.19 16.30
N TYR A 263 16.82 3.22 16.24
CA TYR A 263 16.27 3.90 17.42
C TYR A 263 14.91 3.30 17.81
N GLN A 264 14.90 2.00 18.08
CA GLN A 264 13.65 1.25 18.28
C GLN A 264 12.97 1.64 19.59
N GLU A 265 13.72 1.84 20.65
CA GLU A 265 13.27 2.23 21.99
C GLU A 265 12.49 3.54 21.94
N ARG A 266 13.03 4.52 21.20
CA ARG A 266 12.35 5.79 20.94
C ARG A 266 11.08 5.57 20.13
N ALA A 267 11.13 4.74 19.08
CA ALA A 267 9.96 4.46 18.26
C ALA A 267 8.83 3.77 19.04
N PHE A 268 9.15 2.75 19.85
CA PHE A 268 8.21 2.08 20.75
C PHE A 268 7.65 3.07 21.78
N SER A 269 8.51 3.90 22.37
CA SER A 269 8.09 4.92 23.33
C SER A 269 7.10 5.92 22.74
N VAL A 270 7.33 6.39 21.51
CA VAL A 270 6.40 7.30 20.81
C VAL A 270 5.04 6.63 20.56
N ILE A 271 5.02 5.36 20.13
CA ILE A 271 3.78 4.59 19.93
C ILE A 271 3.05 4.36 21.27
N GLN A 272 3.77 3.95 22.32
CA GLN A 272 3.20 3.81 23.65
C GLN A 272 2.60 5.14 24.13
N ALA A 273 3.34 6.24 23.97
CA ALA A 273 2.93 7.55 24.44
C ALA A 273 1.66 8.05 23.73
N ILE A 274 1.58 7.97 22.41
CA ILE A 274 0.39 8.45 21.67
C ILE A 274 -0.86 7.61 22.00
N VAL A 275 -0.69 6.30 22.23
CA VAL A 275 -1.79 5.39 22.56
C VAL A 275 -2.29 5.67 23.97
N GLU A 276 -1.39 5.81 24.95
CA GLU A 276 -1.74 6.18 26.32
C GLU A 276 -2.42 7.56 26.36
N TYR A 277 -1.84 8.53 25.65
CA TYR A 277 -2.32 9.92 25.58
C TYR A 277 -3.72 10.05 24.97
N ASN A 278 -4.08 9.21 24.00
CA ASN A 278 -5.38 9.30 23.31
C ASN A 278 -6.41 8.28 23.78
N LEU A 279 -6.01 7.02 23.98
CA LEU A 279 -6.94 5.93 24.26
C LEU A 279 -7.13 5.66 25.75
N PHE A 280 -6.09 5.91 26.57
CA PHE A 280 -6.11 5.71 28.02
C PHE A 280 -6.09 7.02 28.80
N SER A 281 -6.46 8.14 28.18
CA SER A 281 -6.56 9.43 28.88
C SER A 281 -7.65 9.39 29.96
N PRO A 282 -7.36 9.85 31.20
CA PRO A 282 -8.40 10.10 32.20
C PRO A 282 -9.31 11.27 31.76
N PRO A 283 -10.62 11.20 32.07
CA PRO A 283 -11.56 12.25 31.68
C PRO A 283 -11.40 13.51 32.54
N GLY A 284 -11.50 14.69 31.92
CA GLY A 284 -11.64 15.97 32.64
C GLY A 284 -10.34 16.68 33.04
N ILE A 285 -9.19 16.31 32.49
CA ILE A 285 -7.93 17.04 32.72
C ILE A 285 -7.88 18.35 31.91
N THR A 286 -7.51 19.45 32.56
CA THR A 286 -7.32 20.78 31.93
C THR A 286 -5.93 20.94 31.29
N GLU A 287 -4.87 20.49 31.96
CA GLU A 287 -3.48 20.51 31.46
C GLU A 287 -3.02 19.10 31.09
N LYS A 288 -3.61 18.56 30.01
CA LYS A 288 -3.42 17.16 29.61
C LYS A 288 -1.95 16.80 29.42
N THR A 289 -1.17 17.68 28.82
CA THR A 289 0.25 17.42 28.51
C THR A 289 1.14 17.40 29.75
N ASN A 290 0.95 18.34 30.69
CA ASN A 290 1.71 18.37 31.94
C ASN A 290 1.40 17.15 32.82
N ALA A 291 0.10 16.82 32.95
CA ALA A 291 -0.31 15.62 33.69
C ALA A 291 0.17 14.31 33.03
N PHE A 292 0.40 14.32 31.72
CA PHE A 292 0.98 13.18 31.00
C PHE A 292 2.49 13.09 31.18
N MET A 293 3.20 14.22 31.24
CA MET A 293 4.62 14.28 31.60
C MET A 293 4.85 13.66 32.99
N ASP A 294 4.06 14.06 33.99
CA ASP A 294 4.12 13.47 35.34
C ASP A 294 3.91 11.95 35.33
N PHE A 295 3.04 11.45 34.45
CA PHE A 295 2.81 10.01 34.29
C PHE A 295 4.00 9.31 33.59
N TRP A 296 4.60 9.94 32.59
CA TRP A 296 5.76 9.39 31.89
C TRP A 296 6.97 9.25 32.82
N ASP A 297 7.21 10.27 33.64
CA ASP A 297 8.32 10.37 34.60
C ASP A 297 8.19 9.41 35.79
N GLN A 298 6.97 8.90 36.07
CA GLN A 298 6.77 7.84 37.07
C GLN A 298 7.30 6.47 36.61
N GLU A 299 7.64 6.32 35.32
CA GLU A 299 8.24 5.10 34.75
C GLU A 299 7.44 3.81 34.99
N VAL A 300 6.12 3.91 35.17
CA VAL A 300 5.22 2.76 35.35
C VAL A 300 5.09 1.93 34.07
N PRO A 301 4.59 0.67 34.15
CA PRO A 301 4.35 -0.14 32.95
C PRO A 301 3.37 0.50 31.97
N ARG A 302 3.80 0.61 30.71
CA ARG A 302 3.09 1.33 29.62
C ARG A 302 2.39 0.37 28.66
N PHE A 303 1.56 0.90 27.77
CA PHE A 303 0.87 0.14 26.72
C PHE A 303 1.73 -0.98 26.08
N GLY A 304 1.17 -2.19 26.01
CA GLY A 304 1.87 -3.39 25.52
C GLY A 304 2.80 -4.10 26.51
N GLU A 305 3.22 -3.44 27.60
CA GLU A 305 4.07 -4.07 28.62
C GLU A 305 3.27 -4.98 29.57
N GLN A 306 4.01 -5.83 30.28
CA GLN A 306 3.42 -6.70 31.31
C GLN A 306 2.85 -5.84 32.45
N GLU A 307 1.68 -6.23 32.96
CA GLU A 307 0.97 -5.53 34.06
C GLU A 307 0.49 -4.11 33.78
N ALA A 308 0.68 -3.58 32.56
CA ALA A 308 0.23 -2.24 32.22
C ALA A 308 -1.31 -2.11 32.25
N ARG A 309 -1.77 -1.15 33.06
CA ARG A 309 -3.20 -0.82 33.28
C ARG A 309 -3.68 0.40 32.50
N GLY A 310 -2.74 1.16 31.91
CA GLY A 310 -2.99 2.40 31.19
C GLY A 310 -3.05 3.64 32.09
N TRP A 311 -2.76 4.80 31.49
CA TRP A 311 -2.63 6.09 32.17
C TRP A 311 -3.83 6.43 33.07
N ARG A 312 -5.05 6.24 32.57
CA ARG A 312 -6.29 6.51 33.32
C ARG A 312 -6.35 5.78 34.65
N GLN A 313 -5.95 4.51 34.70
CA GLN A 313 -6.07 3.73 35.92
C GLN A 313 -5.04 4.17 36.95
N TYR A 314 -3.79 4.40 36.52
CA TYR A 314 -2.72 4.91 37.39
C TYR A 314 -3.04 6.30 37.94
N TYR A 315 -3.59 7.19 37.11
CA TYR A 315 -3.99 8.53 37.54
C TYR A 315 -5.05 8.51 38.65
N LEU A 316 -5.97 7.53 38.60
CA LEU A 316 -7.03 7.37 39.60
C LEU A 316 -6.54 6.69 40.89
N GLU A 317 -5.71 5.65 40.77
CA GLU A 317 -5.24 4.85 41.91
C GLU A 317 -4.11 5.54 42.69
N LYS A 318 -3.30 6.40 42.05
CA LYS A 318 -2.11 7.05 42.63
C LYS A 318 -1.24 6.08 43.42
N THR A 319 -1.03 4.89 42.87
CA THR A 319 -0.27 3.81 43.52
C THR A 319 1.22 3.93 43.21
N ASP A 320 2.05 3.82 44.25
CA ASP A 320 3.50 3.67 44.06
C ASP A 320 3.77 2.28 43.44
N TYR A 321 4.19 2.27 42.17
CA TYR A 321 4.66 1.06 41.51
C TYR A 321 6.07 0.73 42.00
N LYS A 322 6.33 -0.54 42.31
CA LYS A 322 7.67 -1.00 42.69
C LYS A 322 8.37 -1.55 41.46
N HIS A 323 9.47 -0.91 41.07
CA HIS A 323 10.30 -1.38 39.97
C HIS A 323 11.03 -2.67 40.35
N GLU A 324 10.89 -3.70 39.53
CA GLU A 324 11.72 -4.90 39.61
C GLU A 324 13.04 -4.65 38.87
N ILE A 325 14.16 -4.84 39.57
CA ILE A 325 15.50 -4.80 38.98
C ILE A 325 15.82 -6.20 38.48
N ILE A 326 15.91 -6.36 37.17
CA ILE A 326 16.32 -7.61 36.53
C ILE A 326 17.83 -7.53 36.31
N SER A 327 18.60 -8.29 37.09
CA SER A 327 20.04 -8.44 36.84
C SER A 327 20.24 -9.42 35.69
N GLU A 328 20.82 -8.98 34.57
CA GLU A 328 21.21 -9.89 33.51
C GLU A 328 22.47 -10.68 33.91
N GLU A 329 22.49 -11.97 33.61
CA GLU A 329 23.70 -12.77 33.79
C GLU A 329 24.72 -12.35 32.71
N ASP A 330 25.86 -11.83 33.16
CA ASP A 330 26.99 -11.57 32.28
C ASP A 330 27.61 -12.91 31.86
N VAL A 331 27.42 -13.25 30.58
CA VAL A 331 27.96 -14.48 30.00
C VAL A 331 29.15 -14.05 29.16
N GLY A 332 30.33 -14.51 29.54
CA GLY A 332 31.58 -14.16 28.86
C GLY A 332 31.51 -14.40 27.35
N ILE A 333 32.06 -13.46 26.60
CA ILE A 333 32.12 -13.49 25.14
C ILE A 333 33.49 -14.04 24.74
N ASP A 334 33.54 -15.30 24.29
CA ASP A 334 34.78 -15.98 23.95
C ASP A 334 35.20 -15.77 22.47
N ASP A 335 34.24 -15.57 21.55
CA ASP A 335 34.50 -15.31 20.13
C ASP A 335 33.53 -14.32 19.45
N VAL A 336 33.78 -14.01 18.16
CA VAL A 336 32.96 -13.08 17.36
C VAL A 336 31.57 -13.64 17.06
N GLN A 337 31.41 -14.97 16.94
CA GLN A 337 30.10 -15.58 16.69
C GLN A 337 29.21 -15.56 17.94
N ASP A 338 29.82 -15.68 19.11
CA ASP A 338 29.19 -15.52 20.42
C ASP A 338 28.77 -14.06 20.63
N TRP A 339 29.63 -13.10 20.26
CA TRP A 339 29.26 -11.68 20.24
C TRP A 339 28.06 -11.42 19.32
N VAL A 340 28.09 -11.88 18.06
CA VAL A 340 26.97 -11.68 17.12
C VAL A 340 25.68 -12.31 17.65
N ARG A 341 25.74 -13.53 18.21
CA ARG A 341 24.55 -14.15 18.82
C ARG A 341 24.02 -13.34 19.99
N ARG A 342 24.91 -12.85 20.87
CA ARG A 342 24.52 -12.04 22.02
C ARG A 342 23.87 -10.73 21.58
N GLU A 343 24.45 -10.03 20.61
CA GLU A 343 23.86 -8.80 20.03
C GLU A 343 22.49 -9.06 19.42
N MET A 344 22.33 -10.14 18.65
CA MET A 344 21.02 -10.51 18.10
C MET A 344 20.00 -10.84 19.20
N GLU A 345 20.41 -11.56 20.25
CA GLU A 345 19.54 -11.85 21.39
C GLU A 345 19.16 -10.60 22.18
N LEU A 346 20.10 -9.66 22.35
CA LEU A 346 19.86 -8.38 23.01
C LEU A 346 18.89 -7.53 22.17
N ASP A 347 19.12 -7.39 20.86
CA ASP A 347 18.19 -6.69 19.94
C ASP A 347 16.77 -7.26 20.00
N GLU A 348 16.62 -8.60 20.13
CA GLU A 348 15.32 -9.25 20.29
C GLU A 348 14.68 -9.05 21.68
N LYS A 349 15.47 -9.04 22.76
CA LYS A 349 14.96 -8.89 24.14
C LYS A 349 14.67 -7.44 24.51
N HIS A 350 15.46 -6.51 23.98
CA HIS A 350 15.53 -5.13 24.43
C HIS A 350 14.80 -4.13 23.53
N ARG A 351 13.68 -4.53 22.91
CA ARG A 351 12.88 -3.65 22.04
C ARG A 351 12.28 -2.41 22.74
N ILE A 352 12.10 -2.47 24.06
CA ILE A 352 11.44 -1.42 24.87
C ILE A 352 12.50 -0.57 25.57
N ALA A 353 12.21 0.74 25.69
CA ALA A 353 13.05 1.68 26.41
C ALA A 353 13.29 1.26 27.87
N MET A 354 14.56 1.31 28.27
CA MET A 354 15.02 1.09 29.63
C MET A 354 14.50 2.20 30.55
N ARG A 355 14.22 1.85 31.81
CA ARG A 355 13.82 2.81 32.85
C ARG A 355 15.06 3.36 33.55
N MET A 356 15.08 4.65 33.88
CA MET A 356 16.17 5.27 34.63
C MET A 356 16.43 4.58 35.96
N VAL A 357 15.38 4.08 36.63
CA VAL A 357 15.52 3.33 37.90
C VAL A 357 16.30 2.02 37.76
N GLN A 358 16.42 1.48 36.54
CA GLN A 358 17.12 0.21 36.26
C GLN A 358 18.59 0.38 35.89
N VAL A 359 19.04 1.62 35.72
CA VAL A 359 20.38 1.91 35.22
C VAL A 359 21.37 1.86 36.39
N GLU A 360 22.43 1.06 36.25
CA GLU A 360 23.60 1.16 37.14
C GLU A 360 24.40 2.40 36.73
N ASP A 361 24.97 3.16 37.68
CA ASP A 361 25.65 4.45 37.38
C ASP A 361 26.74 4.33 36.27
N ASP A 362 27.35 3.16 36.10
CA ASP A 362 28.39 2.88 35.11
C ASP A 362 27.82 2.45 33.72
N SER A 363 26.54 2.08 33.61
CA SER A 363 25.93 1.57 32.36
C SER A 363 25.24 2.63 31.50
N VAL A 364 25.04 3.86 32.01
CA VAL A 364 24.51 5.00 31.22
C VAL A 364 25.45 5.36 30.06
N ASP A 365 26.76 5.20 30.29
CA ASP A 365 27.80 5.58 29.33
C ASP A 365 27.96 4.59 28.17
N GLU A 366 27.36 3.39 28.25
CA GLU A 366 27.44 2.38 27.19
C GLU A 366 26.46 2.65 26.03
N ASP A 367 25.20 3.01 26.33
CA ASP A 367 24.21 3.39 25.31
C ASP A 367 23.13 4.37 25.86
N PRO A 368 23.28 5.68 25.63
CA PRO A 368 22.33 6.68 26.12
C PRO A 368 20.97 6.65 25.39
N TYR A 369 20.87 6.01 24.22
CA TYR A 369 19.64 5.98 23.44
C TYR A 369 18.63 4.92 23.93
N ARG A 370 19.04 4.06 24.87
CA ARG A 370 18.18 3.08 25.54
C ARG A 370 17.12 3.72 26.41
N ILE A 371 17.35 4.94 26.90
CA ILE A 371 16.44 5.69 27.76
C ILE A 371 15.72 6.72 26.91
N THR A 372 14.39 6.79 27.04
CA THR A 372 13.57 7.78 26.32
C THR A 372 12.93 8.75 27.29
N LEU A 373 13.31 10.02 27.17
CA LEU A 373 12.80 11.11 28.00
C LEU A 373 11.49 11.67 27.43
N PHE A 374 10.79 12.47 28.23
CA PHE A 374 9.56 13.12 27.78
C PHE A 374 9.79 14.04 26.57
N ASP A 375 10.93 14.74 26.53
CA ASP A 375 11.29 15.63 25.41
C ASP A 375 11.42 14.88 24.08
N ASP A 376 11.80 13.59 24.10
CA ASP A 376 11.93 12.78 22.89
C ASP A 376 10.59 12.40 22.26
N ILE A 377 9.52 12.35 23.07
CA ILE A 377 8.16 11.94 22.67
C ILE A 377 7.21 13.12 22.52
N PHE A 378 7.43 14.23 23.24
CA PHE A 378 6.54 15.39 23.26
C PHE A 378 6.21 15.96 21.87
N PRO A 379 7.17 16.12 20.94
CA PRO A 379 6.90 16.61 19.59
C PRO A 379 5.89 15.76 18.81
N PHE A 380 5.73 14.48 19.17
CA PHE A 380 4.84 13.53 18.52
C PHE A 380 3.44 13.47 19.13
N LEU A 381 3.20 14.11 20.28
CA LEU A 381 1.89 14.07 20.96
C LEU A 381 0.87 15.01 20.30
N PHE A 382 -0.33 14.50 20.03
CA PHE A 382 -1.49 15.26 19.56
C PHE A 382 -2.80 14.61 20.00
N ASP A 383 -3.88 15.39 19.97
CA ASP A 383 -5.22 14.93 20.33
C ASP A 383 -5.97 14.36 19.13
N ILE A 384 -6.57 13.19 19.33
CA ILE A 384 -7.48 12.53 18.39
C ILE A 384 -8.90 12.66 18.91
N ARG A 385 -9.81 13.21 18.10
CA ARG A 385 -11.22 13.42 18.45
C ARG A 385 -12.14 12.51 17.65
N THR A 386 -11.73 12.11 16.45
CA THR A 386 -12.55 11.36 15.52
C THR A 386 -12.39 9.85 15.69
N THR A 387 -13.48 9.13 15.44
CA THR A 387 -13.49 7.66 15.54
C THR A 387 -12.64 7.01 14.46
N ALA A 388 -12.61 7.58 13.25
CA ALA A 388 -11.78 7.07 12.16
C ALA A 388 -10.29 7.21 12.46
N ALA A 389 -9.81 8.35 12.98
CA ALA A 389 -8.40 8.53 13.34
C ALA A 389 -7.97 7.60 14.49
N ARG A 390 -8.86 7.34 15.45
CA ARG A 390 -8.63 6.31 16.48
C ARG A 390 -8.48 4.92 15.86
N GLN A 391 -9.32 4.55 14.89
CA GLN A 391 -9.18 3.28 14.18
C GLN A 391 -7.86 3.24 13.38
N THR A 392 -7.51 4.30 12.67
CA THR A 392 -6.23 4.41 11.96
C THR A 392 -5.05 4.25 12.92
N LEU A 393 -5.12 4.79 14.14
CA LEU A 393 -4.08 4.61 15.15
C LEU A 393 -3.92 3.14 15.55
N ILE A 394 -5.03 2.43 15.75
CA ILE A 394 -5.01 1.00 16.09
C ILE A 394 -4.34 0.17 14.97
N TYR A 395 -4.71 0.41 13.70
CA TYR A 395 -4.06 -0.31 12.59
C TYR A 395 -2.62 0.14 12.36
N SER A 396 -2.27 1.38 12.69
CA SER A 396 -0.88 1.85 12.66
C SER A 396 -0.02 1.12 13.69
N VAL A 397 -0.57 0.82 14.87
CA VAL A 397 0.11 -0.06 15.86
C VAL A 397 0.34 -1.45 15.26
N PHE A 398 -0.64 -2.00 14.52
CA PHE A 398 -0.45 -3.30 13.87
C PHE A 398 0.66 -3.26 12.83
N VAL A 399 0.69 -2.25 11.96
CA VAL A 399 1.76 -2.06 10.97
C VAL A 399 3.11 -1.91 11.66
N PHE A 400 3.21 -1.10 12.71
CA PHE A 400 4.45 -0.89 13.47
C PHE A 400 5.01 -2.19 14.09
N LEU A 401 4.12 -3.04 14.60
CA LEU A 401 4.45 -4.36 15.15
C LEU A 401 4.69 -5.44 14.08
N GLY A 402 4.62 -5.09 12.78
CA GLY A 402 4.79 -6.04 11.68
C GLY A 402 3.64 -7.05 11.53
N LEU A 403 2.44 -6.69 12.02
CA LEU A 403 1.25 -7.54 11.92
C LEU A 403 0.55 -7.33 10.56
N PRO A 404 0.24 -8.40 9.81
CA PRO A 404 -0.30 -8.32 8.46
C PRO A 404 -1.83 -8.13 8.45
N TYR A 405 -2.35 -7.28 9.32
CA TYR A 405 -3.80 -7.05 9.49
C TYR A 405 -4.23 -5.75 8.84
N THR A 406 -5.14 -5.84 7.89
CA THR A 406 -5.70 -4.69 7.18
C THR A 406 -6.94 -4.17 7.90
N PRO A 407 -7.24 -2.86 7.81
CA PRO A 407 -8.54 -2.34 8.24
C PRO A 407 -9.69 -3.06 7.51
N PRO A 408 -10.86 -3.22 8.14
CA PRO A 408 -11.98 -3.93 7.54
C PRO A 408 -12.58 -3.11 6.40
N GLU A 409 -13.05 -3.78 5.35
CA GLU A 409 -13.72 -3.18 4.18
C GLU A 409 -12.86 -2.17 3.39
N VAL A 410 -11.54 -2.24 3.53
CA VAL A 410 -10.60 -1.41 2.77
C VAL A 410 -10.04 -2.22 1.60
N GLY A 411 -10.17 -1.68 0.39
CA GLY A 411 -9.63 -2.28 -0.83
C GLY A 411 -8.17 -1.92 -1.10
N THR A 412 -7.54 -2.62 -2.03
CA THR A 412 -6.10 -2.47 -2.36
C THR A 412 -5.75 -1.18 -3.11
N ASN A 413 -6.74 -0.44 -3.60
CA ASN A 413 -6.52 0.85 -4.25
C ASN A 413 -6.30 2.01 -3.25
N THR A 414 -6.14 1.71 -1.95
CA THR A 414 -5.93 2.72 -0.92
C THR A 414 -4.45 2.81 -0.53
N HIS A 415 -4.05 3.97 0.01
CA HIS A 415 -2.68 4.21 0.49
C HIS A 415 -2.17 3.17 1.48
N PHE A 416 -3.08 2.50 2.20
CA PHE A 416 -2.72 1.41 3.11
C PHE A 416 -2.01 0.25 2.41
N PHE A 417 -2.17 0.05 1.10
CA PHE A 417 -1.51 -1.02 0.33
C PHE A 417 -0.45 -0.52 -0.65
N THR A 418 -0.48 0.77 -1.01
CA THR A 418 0.44 1.35 -2.01
C THR A 418 1.61 2.10 -1.41
N ASP A 419 1.52 2.53 -0.15
CA ASP A 419 2.59 3.29 0.48
C ASP A 419 3.84 2.43 0.71
N THR A 420 4.94 2.84 0.07
CA THR A 420 6.22 2.14 0.10
C THR A 420 6.86 2.14 1.49
N PHE A 421 6.57 3.15 2.33
CA PHE A 421 7.23 3.32 3.63
C PHE A 421 6.56 2.53 4.76
N THR A 422 5.31 2.07 4.57
CA THR A 422 4.58 1.27 5.57
C THR A 422 4.72 -0.24 5.37
N HIS A 423 5.25 -0.69 4.23
CA HIS A 423 5.36 -2.11 3.86
C HIS A 423 6.79 -2.66 3.94
N ASN A 424 7.67 -2.03 4.73
CA ASN A 424 9.06 -2.44 4.82
C ASN A 424 9.23 -3.84 5.47
N ASP A 425 8.37 -4.20 6.42
CA ASP A 425 8.42 -5.48 7.14
C ASP A 425 7.54 -6.57 6.46
N LEU A 426 7.35 -6.50 5.13
CA LEU A 426 6.57 -7.49 4.39
C LEU A 426 7.14 -8.92 4.58
N PRO A 427 6.30 -9.93 4.89
CA PRO A 427 6.76 -11.30 5.03
C PRO A 427 7.14 -11.89 3.67
N MET A 428 8.44 -12.05 3.43
CA MET A 428 9.01 -12.54 2.16
C MET A 428 9.38 -14.03 2.20
N ASP A 429 8.53 -14.84 2.84
CA ASP A 429 8.70 -16.29 2.86
C ASP A 429 8.61 -16.89 1.46
N HIS A 430 9.56 -17.77 1.13
CA HIS A 430 9.68 -18.40 -0.19
C HIS A 430 9.95 -17.43 -1.35
N PHE A 431 10.31 -16.17 -1.06
CA PHE A 431 10.68 -15.22 -2.12
C PHE A 431 11.90 -15.70 -2.91
N TRP A 432 12.93 -16.17 -2.22
CA TRP A 432 14.10 -16.78 -2.84
C TRP A 432 13.84 -18.26 -3.18
N PRO A 433 14.23 -18.72 -4.37
CA PRO A 433 14.14 -20.14 -4.72
C PRO A 433 15.14 -20.95 -3.87
N PRO A 434 14.83 -22.21 -3.52
CA PRO A 434 15.71 -23.04 -2.68
C PRO A 434 17.07 -23.29 -3.36
N GLU A 435 18.18 -23.26 -2.61
CA GLU A 435 19.57 -23.30 -3.14
C GLU A 435 19.89 -24.41 -4.15
N ASN A 436 19.15 -25.51 -4.13
CA ASN A 436 19.33 -26.64 -5.04
C ASN A 436 18.63 -26.49 -6.41
N SER A 437 17.79 -25.46 -6.61
CA SER A 437 17.03 -25.30 -7.86
C SER A 437 17.89 -24.93 -9.08
N ASN A 438 19.10 -24.40 -8.86
CA ASN A 438 20.00 -23.95 -9.93
C ASN A 438 21.16 -24.92 -10.27
N LYS A 439 21.26 -26.08 -9.58
CA LYS A 439 22.45 -26.95 -9.70
C LYS A 439 22.55 -27.77 -10.99
N HIS A 440 21.52 -27.76 -11.86
CA HIS A 440 21.49 -28.56 -13.10
C HIS A 440 21.23 -27.70 -14.34
N GLN A 441 22.14 -26.76 -14.62
CA GLN A 441 22.15 -26.05 -15.88
C GLN A 441 22.82 -26.94 -16.95
N CYS A 442 22.04 -27.75 -17.66
CA CYS A 442 22.55 -28.52 -18.79
C CYS A 442 22.85 -27.52 -19.93
N LEU A 443 24.12 -27.24 -20.22
CA LEU A 443 24.51 -26.19 -21.19
C LEU A 443 24.00 -26.49 -22.61
N VAL A 444 23.81 -27.77 -22.95
CA VAL A 444 23.34 -28.24 -24.26
C VAL A 444 22.49 -29.50 -24.04
N TRP A 445 21.35 -29.60 -24.72
CA TRP A 445 20.56 -30.83 -24.84
C TRP A 445 20.85 -31.51 -26.17
N TYR A 446 20.73 -32.83 -26.23
CA TYR A 446 20.85 -33.57 -27.49
C TYR A 446 19.54 -34.28 -27.79
N ILE A 447 18.89 -33.90 -28.88
CA ILE A 447 17.74 -34.64 -29.42
C ILE A 447 18.18 -35.22 -30.76
N SER A 448 18.19 -36.55 -30.86
CA SER A 448 18.65 -37.26 -32.08
C SER A 448 20.04 -36.81 -32.57
N SER A 449 20.98 -36.63 -31.66
CA SER A 449 22.37 -36.18 -31.94
C SER A 449 22.50 -34.75 -32.47
N VAL A 450 21.43 -33.95 -32.43
CA VAL A 450 21.49 -32.52 -32.73
C VAL A 450 21.59 -31.75 -31.41
N PRO A 451 22.60 -30.87 -31.24
CA PRO A 451 22.66 -29.99 -30.09
C PRO A 451 21.50 -29.00 -30.14
N MET A 452 20.72 -28.94 -29.07
CA MET A 452 19.62 -28.02 -28.86
C MET A 452 19.86 -27.22 -27.59
N GLU A 453 19.30 -26.03 -27.54
CA GLU A 453 19.23 -25.28 -26.29
C GLU A 453 18.39 -26.09 -25.27
N PRO A 454 18.83 -26.15 -24.00
CA PRO A 454 18.08 -26.81 -22.94
C PRO A 454 16.68 -26.20 -22.83
N GLU A 455 15.64 -27.05 -22.78
CA GLU A 455 14.27 -26.58 -22.53
C GLU A 455 14.21 -25.88 -21.17
N GLN A 456 13.80 -24.61 -21.15
CA GLN A 456 13.52 -23.91 -19.89
C GLN A 456 12.26 -24.53 -19.29
N ALA A 457 12.43 -25.36 -18.27
CA ALA A 457 11.31 -25.89 -17.51
C ALA A 457 10.56 -24.74 -16.84
N VAL A 458 9.26 -24.62 -17.15
CA VAL A 458 8.36 -23.70 -16.46
C VAL A 458 7.81 -24.40 -15.22
N SER A 459 8.01 -23.80 -14.04
CA SER A 459 7.49 -24.38 -12.80
C SER A 459 5.99 -24.09 -12.67
N GLU A 460 5.17 -25.12 -12.59
CA GLU A 460 3.76 -25.02 -12.21
C GLU A 460 3.63 -24.95 -10.69
N ASN A 461 4.05 -23.84 -10.10
CA ASN A 461 3.91 -23.61 -8.66
C ASN A 461 2.50 -23.12 -8.32
N ASP A 462 2.02 -23.45 -7.12
CA ASP A 462 0.76 -22.88 -6.62
C ASP A 462 0.86 -21.35 -6.45
N PRO A 463 -0.22 -20.60 -6.71
CA PRO A 463 -0.20 -19.13 -6.75
C PRO A 463 -0.05 -18.44 -5.37
N PHE A 464 0.00 -19.18 -4.27
CA PHE A 464 -0.21 -18.63 -2.91
C PHE A 464 1.02 -17.95 -2.27
N PHE A 465 2.17 -17.97 -2.95
CA PHE A 465 3.46 -17.54 -2.40
C PHE A 465 3.95 -16.18 -2.93
N ILE A 466 3.15 -15.49 -3.74
CA ILE A 466 3.44 -14.12 -4.18
C ILE A 466 3.53 -13.15 -2.97
N PRO A 467 4.35 -12.08 -3.03
CA PRO A 467 4.36 -11.03 -2.01
C PRO A 467 2.93 -10.55 -1.68
N PRO A 468 2.56 -10.43 -0.39
CA PRO A 468 1.17 -10.16 -0.01
C PRO A 468 0.81 -8.69 -0.18
N SER A 469 -0.21 -8.44 -0.99
CA SER A 469 -0.97 -7.18 -1.01
C SER A 469 -2.37 -7.50 -1.52
N TYR A 470 -3.27 -7.76 -0.59
CA TYR A 470 -4.67 -8.10 -0.86
C TYR A 470 -5.47 -7.88 0.42
N PRO A 471 -6.79 -7.61 0.33
CA PRO A 471 -7.61 -7.43 1.52
C PRO A 471 -7.63 -8.72 2.35
N VAL A 472 -7.42 -8.59 3.67
CA VAL A 472 -7.30 -9.75 4.57
C VAL A 472 -8.67 -10.03 5.19
N GLY A 473 -9.35 -11.05 4.67
CA GLY A 473 -10.61 -11.57 5.21
C GLY A 473 -10.41 -12.75 6.16
N LEU A 474 -11.52 -13.32 6.65
CA LEU A 474 -11.51 -14.55 7.45
C LEU A 474 -10.80 -15.73 6.76
N PRO A 475 -10.99 -15.98 5.43
CA PRO A 475 -10.27 -17.04 4.74
C PRO A 475 -8.75 -16.87 4.79
N GLU A 476 -8.25 -15.64 4.64
CA GLU A 476 -6.82 -15.30 4.63
C GLU A 476 -6.21 -15.36 6.04
N LEU A 477 -6.95 -14.91 7.07
CA LEU A 477 -6.55 -14.95 8.48
C LEU A 477 -6.29 -16.37 9.01
N PHE A 478 -7.08 -17.34 8.53
CA PHE A 478 -7.03 -18.75 8.96
C PHE A 478 -6.67 -19.70 7.81
N ALA A 479 -6.02 -19.20 6.76
CA ALA A 479 -5.61 -20.02 5.63
C ALA A 479 -4.57 -21.07 6.04
N GLN A 480 -4.69 -22.27 5.46
CA GLN A 480 -3.67 -23.31 5.56
C GLN A 480 -2.56 -23.04 4.53
N SER A 481 -1.30 -23.13 4.97
CA SER A 481 -0.14 -22.94 4.09
C SER A 481 -0.19 -23.91 2.90
N GLY A 482 0.01 -23.39 1.69
CA GLY A 482 -0.03 -24.14 0.43
C GLY A 482 -1.42 -24.45 -0.11
N LYS A 483 -2.52 -24.12 0.60
CA LYS A 483 -3.90 -24.31 0.10
C LYS A 483 -4.59 -23.01 -0.30
N TRP A 484 -4.23 -21.90 0.33
CA TRP A 484 -4.77 -20.57 0.05
C TRP A 484 -3.75 -19.48 0.44
N PHE A 485 -4.01 -18.24 0.04
CA PHE A 485 -3.22 -17.07 0.44
C PHE A 485 -3.34 -16.86 1.96
N LYS A 486 -2.21 -16.97 2.66
CA LYS A 486 -2.14 -16.84 4.13
C LYS A 486 -1.51 -15.51 4.52
N CYS A 487 -2.17 -14.72 5.37
CA CYS A 487 -1.61 -13.44 5.82
C CYS A 487 -0.52 -13.61 6.89
N SER A 488 -0.76 -14.46 7.90
CA SER A 488 0.14 -14.66 9.04
C SER A 488 1.19 -15.71 8.70
N LYS A 489 2.37 -15.26 8.25
CA LYS A 489 3.51 -16.13 7.96
C LYS A 489 4.73 -15.88 8.87
N ASN A 490 4.77 -14.74 9.55
CA ASN A 490 5.86 -14.37 10.47
C ASN A 490 5.98 -15.29 11.69
N LYS A 491 7.23 -15.65 12.01
CA LYS A 491 7.61 -16.21 13.31
C LYS A 491 8.04 -15.04 14.19
N TYR A 492 7.24 -14.72 15.20
CA TYR A 492 7.58 -13.67 16.17
C TYR A 492 8.47 -14.24 17.27
N ALA A 493 9.45 -13.45 17.73
CA ALA A 493 10.22 -13.78 18.92
C ALA A 493 9.29 -13.88 20.14
N LYS A 494 9.70 -14.59 21.19
CA LYS A 494 8.84 -14.81 22.36
C LYS A 494 8.45 -13.48 23.03
N THR A 495 9.40 -12.55 23.17
CA THR A 495 9.18 -11.21 23.73
C THR A 495 8.12 -10.44 22.94
N ASP A 496 8.21 -10.44 21.61
CA ASP A 496 7.22 -9.81 20.74
C ASP A 496 5.85 -10.45 20.89
N GLN A 497 5.78 -11.78 21.03
CA GLN A 497 4.51 -12.47 21.25
C GLN A 497 3.82 -11.99 22.53
N ASP A 498 4.56 -11.82 23.63
CA ASP A 498 4.01 -11.37 24.89
C ASP A 498 3.51 -9.92 24.80
N ILE A 499 4.29 -9.03 24.16
CA ILE A 499 3.89 -7.63 23.88
C ILE A 499 2.62 -7.60 23.04
N ILE A 500 2.59 -8.30 21.90
CA ILE A 500 1.44 -8.32 20.98
C ILE A 500 0.19 -8.85 21.69
N LYS A 501 0.30 -9.90 22.53
CA LYS A 501 -0.82 -10.42 23.32
C LYS A 501 -1.36 -9.36 24.29
N ASN A 502 -0.49 -8.60 24.94
CA ASN A 502 -0.89 -7.53 25.86
C ASN A 502 -1.55 -6.37 25.10
N VAL A 503 -0.99 -5.97 23.96
CA VAL A 503 -1.58 -4.97 23.05
C VAL A 503 -3.01 -5.35 22.67
N PHE A 504 -3.26 -6.58 22.21
CA PHE A 504 -4.62 -7.01 21.86
C PHE A 504 -5.58 -6.99 23.06
N LYS A 505 -5.15 -7.49 24.22
CA LYS A 505 -5.98 -7.47 25.44
C LYS A 505 -6.36 -6.05 25.85
N GLN A 506 -5.39 -5.14 25.86
CA GLN A 506 -5.59 -3.74 26.22
C GLN A 506 -6.51 -3.03 25.22
N LEU A 507 -6.29 -3.19 23.91
CA LEU A 507 -7.16 -2.61 22.89
C LEU A 507 -8.60 -3.13 22.96
N LEU A 508 -8.79 -4.43 23.21
CA LEU A 508 -10.13 -5.03 23.36
C LEU A 508 -10.87 -4.54 24.61
N THR A 509 -10.16 -4.07 25.65
CA THR A 509 -10.81 -3.42 26.80
C THR A 509 -11.41 -2.05 26.45
N LEU A 510 -10.82 -1.37 25.45
CA LEU A 510 -11.24 -0.04 24.99
C LEU A 510 -12.26 -0.09 23.85
N GLU A 511 -12.11 -1.05 22.94
CA GLU A 511 -12.95 -1.21 21.77
C GLU A 511 -13.36 -2.67 21.59
N LYS A 512 -14.64 -2.95 21.86
CA LYS A 512 -15.25 -4.25 21.56
C LYS A 512 -15.55 -4.33 20.06
N SER A 513 -14.51 -4.48 19.26
CA SER A 513 -14.61 -4.69 17.82
C SER A 513 -14.51 -6.18 17.48
N ILE A 514 -15.41 -6.64 16.61
CA ILE A 514 -15.37 -8.01 16.07
C ILE A 514 -14.06 -8.24 15.32
N HIS A 515 -13.63 -7.30 14.47
CA HIS A 515 -12.41 -7.47 13.67
C HIS A 515 -11.15 -7.56 14.54
N LEU A 516 -11.04 -6.73 15.59
CA LEU A 516 -9.93 -6.84 16.55
C LEU A 516 -9.90 -8.21 17.24
N THR A 517 -11.07 -8.76 17.56
CA THR A 517 -11.20 -10.09 18.15
C THR A 517 -10.74 -11.17 17.16
N LEU A 518 -11.08 -11.03 15.88
CA LEU A 518 -10.63 -11.95 14.82
C LEU A 518 -9.12 -11.89 14.60
N CYS A 519 -8.54 -10.69 14.57
CA CYS A 519 -7.08 -10.50 14.48
C CYS A 519 -6.37 -11.14 15.68
N TYR A 520 -6.86 -10.92 16.90
CA TYR A 520 -6.27 -11.53 18.10
C TYR A 520 -6.37 -13.06 18.06
N LEU A 521 -7.53 -13.60 17.65
CA LEU A 521 -7.70 -15.04 17.51
C LEU A 521 -6.77 -15.64 16.45
N SER A 522 -6.60 -14.97 15.30
CA SER A 522 -5.65 -15.37 14.26
C SER A 522 -4.21 -15.38 14.77
N PHE A 523 -3.81 -14.33 15.51
CA PHE A 523 -2.49 -14.25 16.12
C PHE A 523 -2.22 -15.37 17.13
N GLU A 524 -3.13 -15.56 18.10
CA GLU A 524 -3.01 -16.62 19.11
C GLU A 524 -3.03 -18.00 18.46
N SER A 525 -3.82 -18.19 17.40
CA SER A 525 -3.88 -19.42 16.60
C SER A 525 -2.55 -19.75 15.94
N SER A 526 -1.81 -18.74 15.47
CA SER A 526 -0.46 -18.94 14.91
C SER A 526 0.59 -19.25 15.99
N CYS A 527 0.39 -18.80 17.23
CA CYS A 527 1.34 -18.99 18.33
C CYS A 527 1.07 -20.26 19.16
N ASP A 528 -0.15 -20.43 19.69
CA ASP A 528 -0.60 -21.56 20.50
C ASP A 528 -2.08 -21.90 20.23
N TYR A 529 -2.30 -22.98 19.49
CA TYR A 529 -3.63 -23.53 19.19
C TYR A 529 -4.49 -23.79 20.44
N LYS A 530 -3.92 -24.27 21.56
CA LYS A 530 -4.70 -24.60 22.76
C LYS A 530 -5.25 -23.34 23.41
N MET A 531 -4.43 -22.30 23.49
CA MET A 531 -4.84 -21.00 24.03
C MET A 531 -5.83 -20.32 23.08
N ALA A 532 -5.61 -20.38 21.77
CA ALA A 532 -6.55 -19.87 20.77
C ALA A 532 -7.93 -20.55 20.87
N ARG A 533 -7.97 -21.87 21.05
CA ARG A 533 -9.21 -22.62 21.27
C ARG A 533 -9.94 -22.20 22.54
N LYS A 534 -9.21 -21.93 23.63
CA LYS A 534 -9.79 -21.41 24.89
C LYS A 534 -10.33 -19.99 24.69
N LEU A 535 -9.59 -19.14 23.99
CA LEU A 535 -9.95 -17.77 23.65
C LEU A 535 -11.23 -17.72 22.81
N ALA A 536 -11.31 -18.47 21.72
CA ALA A 536 -12.49 -18.56 20.86
C ALA A 536 -13.74 -18.98 21.66
N LYS A 537 -13.61 -20.02 22.51
CA LYS A 537 -14.70 -20.48 23.37
C LYS A 537 -15.12 -19.45 24.42
N ASN A 538 -14.20 -18.63 24.91
CA ASN A 538 -14.52 -17.57 25.86
C ASN A 538 -15.31 -16.45 25.18
N HIS A 539 -14.86 -15.97 24.02
CA HIS A 539 -15.61 -14.96 23.26
C HIS A 539 -16.98 -15.48 22.81
N LEU A 540 -17.09 -16.73 22.36
CA LEU A 540 -18.38 -17.35 22.04
C LEU A 540 -19.28 -17.53 23.26
N LYS A 541 -18.75 -17.63 24.48
CA LYS A 541 -19.60 -17.64 25.70
C LYS A 541 -20.19 -16.27 25.99
N GLU A 542 -19.45 -15.20 25.71
CA GLU A 542 -19.89 -13.82 25.88
C GLU A 542 -20.89 -13.41 24.80
N ASP A 543 -20.64 -13.81 23.54
CA ASP A 543 -21.46 -13.47 22.38
C ASP A 543 -21.75 -14.73 21.53
N ARG A 544 -22.78 -15.48 21.95
CA ARG A 544 -23.21 -16.72 21.27
C ARG A 544 -23.95 -16.48 19.96
N THR A 545 -24.47 -15.28 19.76
CA THR A 545 -25.32 -14.92 18.61
C THR A 545 -24.52 -14.54 17.38
N ASN A 546 -23.27 -14.12 17.57
CA ASN A 546 -22.41 -13.62 16.50
C ASN A 546 -21.90 -14.73 15.58
N LEU A 547 -22.48 -14.81 14.39
CA LEU A 547 -22.14 -15.82 13.38
C LEU A 547 -20.72 -15.67 12.81
N VAL A 548 -20.14 -14.47 12.84
CA VAL A 548 -18.77 -14.23 12.36
C VAL A 548 -17.76 -14.90 13.30
N LEU A 549 -17.98 -14.85 14.62
CA LEU A 549 -17.15 -15.57 15.60
C LEU A 549 -17.25 -17.08 15.46
N TRP A 550 -18.45 -17.62 15.21
CA TRP A 550 -18.65 -19.04 14.94
C TRP A 550 -17.88 -19.48 13.69
N ASN A 551 -17.94 -18.69 12.62
CA ASN A 551 -17.17 -18.93 11.40
C ASN A 551 -15.66 -18.91 11.68
N ALA A 552 -15.17 -17.91 12.41
CA ALA A 552 -13.76 -17.80 12.76
C ALA A 552 -13.25 -19.01 13.53
N TYR A 553 -14.03 -19.48 14.51
CA TYR A 553 -13.70 -20.67 15.28
C TYR A 553 -13.64 -21.93 14.39
N ALA A 554 -14.59 -22.09 13.47
CA ALA A 554 -14.59 -23.21 12.53
C ALA A 554 -13.41 -23.16 11.54
N GLN A 555 -13.08 -21.98 10.99
CA GLN A 555 -11.92 -21.78 10.12
C GLN A 555 -10.59 -22.01 10.85
N MET A 556 -10.49 -21.61 12.12
CA MET A 556 -9.34 -21.89 12.97
C MET A 556 -9.15 -23.40 13.20
N GLU A 557 -10.22 -24.16 13.46
CA GLU A 557 -10.13 -25.63 13.58
C GLU A 557 -9.74 -26.27 12.23
N LYS A 558 -10.29 -25.77 11.12
CA LYS A 558 -9.93 -26.20 9.76
C LYS A 558 -8.44 -25.97 9.48
N SER A 559 -7.88 -24.81 9.82
CA SER A 559 -6.47 -24.46 9.58
C SER A 559 -5.48 -25.41 10.30
N HIS A 560 -5.92 -26.00 11.40
CA HIS A 560 -5.18 -27.00 12.19
C HIS A 560 -5.47 -28.46 11.78
N ASN A 561 -6.06 -28.69 10.60
CA ASN A 561 -6.48 -29.99 10.10
C ASN A 561 -7.53 -30.72 10.99
N ARG A 562 -8.31 -29.99 11.81
CA ARG A 562 -9.40 -30.55 12.63
C ARG A 562 -10.75 -30.41 11.91
N ILE A 563 -10.86 -31.02 10.74
CA ILE A 563 -12.01 -30.86 9.83
C ILE A 563 -13.32 -31.31 10.48
N ASP A 564 -13.32 -32.44 11.21
CA ASP A 564 -14.55 -32.94 11.85
C ASP A 564 -15.03 -32.04 13.00
N GLU A 565 -14.11 -31.38 13.70
CA GLU A 565 -14.48 -30.40 14.72
C GLU A 565 -15.03 -29.14 14.06
N ALA A 566 -14.43 -28.68 12.96
CA ALA A 566 -14.95 -27.56 12.17
C ALA A 566 -16.38 -27.83 11.66
N ARG A 567 -16.65 -29.05 11.16
CA ARG A 567 -18.01 -29.49 10.76
C ARG A 567 -19.00 -29.40 11.90
N LYS A 568 -18.65 -29.93 13.08
CA LYS A 568 -19.52 -29.86 14.27
C LYS A 568 -19.83 -28.41 14.66
N VAL A 569 -18.84 -27.52 14.56
CA VAL A 569 -19.03 -26.08 14.84
C VAL A 569 -20.02 -25.46 13.86
N TYR A 570 -19.88 -25.73 12.56
CA TYR A 570 -20.83 -25.26 11.54
C TYR A 570 -22.25 -25.81 11.75
N LEU A 571 -22.39 -27.11 11.98
CA LEU A 571 -23.68 -27.75 12.26
C LEU A 571 -24.35 -27.15 13.51
N THR A 572 -23.58 -26.94 14.58
CA THR A 572 -24.09 -26.33 15.82
C THR A 572 -24.60 -24.92 15.55
N ALA A 573 -23.81 -24.09 14.89
CA ALA A 573 -24.21 -22.72 14.58
C ALA A 573 -25.43 -22.65 13.65
N LEU A 574 -25.49 -23.50 12.61
CA LEU A 574 -26.62 -23.59 11.66
C LEU A 574 -27.90 -24.17 12.30
N SER A 575 -27.79 -24.93 13.39
CA SER A 575 -28.95 -25.36 14.17
C SER A 575 -29.52 -24.26 15.07
N MET A 576 -28.67 -23.33 15.51
CA MET A 576 -29.03 -22.30 16.49
C MET A 576 -29.48 -20.98 15.86
N TYR A 577 -28.91 -20.60 14.70
CA TYR A 577 -29.03 -19.22 14.20
C TYR A 577 -30.45 -18.74 13.95
N ARG A 578 -31.38 -19.64 13.60
CA ARG A 578 -32.79 -19.32 13.34
C ARG A 578 -33.53 -18.79 14.57
N ASN A 579 -32.98 -19.04 15.76
CA ASN A 579 -33.53 -18.53 17.02
C ASN A 579 -32.93 -17.16 17.40
N PHE A 580 -31.99 -16.61 16.60
CA PHE A 580 -31.37 -15.32 16.88
C PHE A 580 -32.23 -14.17 16.36
N HIS A 581 -31.89 -12.93 16.73
CA HIS A 581 -32.56 -11.75 16.20
C HIS A 581 -32.32 -11.60 14.68
N GLU A 582 -33.27 -11.01 13.94
CA GLU A 582 -33.18 -10.87 12.47
C GLU A 582 -31.88 -10.21 12.00
N SER A 583 -31.37 -9.24 12.77
CA SER A 583 -30.08 -8.56 12.50
C SER A 583 -28.87 -9.49 12.54
N GLU A 584 -28.90 -10.53 13.38
CA GLU A 584 -27.82 -11.52 13.51
C GLU A 584 -27.98 -12.65 12.49
N GLN A 585 -29.22 -13.02 12.16
CA GLN A 585 -29.53 -14.01 11.13
C GLN A 585 -29.04 -13.56 9.75
N PHE A 586 -28.96 -12.26 9.54
CA PHE A 586 -28.54 -11.66 8.28
C PHE A 586 -27.12 -12.11 7.83
N MET A 587 -26.23 -12.49 8.76
CA MET A 587 -24.91 -13.04 8.44
C MET A 587 -24.90 -14.54 8.10
N ALA A 588 -26.05 -15.22 8.08
CA ALA A 588 -26.14 -16.65 7.77
C ALA A 588 -25.50 -17.07 6.42
N PRO A 589 -25.58 -16.29 5.33
CA PRO A 589 -24.93 -16.64 4.06
C PRO A 589 -23.43 -16.89 4.20
N LEU A 590 -22.74 -16.19 5.12
CA LEU A 590 -21.32 -16.43 5.41
C LEU A 590 -21.07 -17.87 5.88
N MET A 591 -21.94 -18.40 6.76
CA MET A 591 -21.81 -19.75 7.31
C MET A 591 -22.05 -20.80 6.23
N TYR A 592 -23.10 -20.64 5.43
CA TYR A 592 -23.40 -21.54 4.32
C TYR A 592 -22.28 -21.54 3.27
N HIS A 593 -21.78 -20.35 2.90
CA HIS A 593 -20.67 -20.20 1.96
C HIS A 593 -19.43 -20.97 2.45
N MET A 594 -18.97 -20.68 3.66
CA MET A 594 -17.75 -21.25 4.21
C MET A 594 -17.86 -22.75 4.47
N PHE A 595 -19.02 -23.24 4.91
CA PHE A 595 -19.24 -24.66 5.14
C PHE A 595 -19.31 -25.44 3.82
N ALA A 596 -20.02 -24.92 2.81
CA ALA A 596 -20.04 -25.52 1.49
C ALA A 596 -18.63 -25.55 0.86
N LYS A 597 -17.84 -24.47 1.02
CA LYS A 597 -16.44 -24.39 0.58
C LYS A 597 -15.56 -25.43 1.28
N LEU A 598 -15.78 -25.67 2.59
CA LEU A 598 -15.10 -26.72 3.35
C LEU A 598 -15.42 -28.13 2.80
N GLU A 599 -16.68 -28.47 2.57
CA GLU A 599 -17.03 -29.80 2.03
C GLU A 599 -16.52 -29.99 0.60
N MET A 600 -16.56 -28.91 -0.20
CA MET A 600 -15.94 -28.89 -1.51
C MET A 600 -14.45 -29.21 -1.42
N GLU A 601 -13.67 -28.52 -0.58
CA GLU A 601 -12.22 -28.78 -0.42
C GLU A 601 -11.87 -30.18 0.08
N ASN A 602 -12.84 -30.94 0.62
CA ASN A 602 -12.68 -32.31 1.09
C ASN A 602 -13.38 -33.34 0.18
N ASP A 603 -13.54 -33.02 -1.11
CA ASP A 603 -14.09 -33.89 -2.17
C ASP A 603 -15.53 -34.38 -1.91
N ARG A 604 -16.38 -33.55 -1.29
CA ARG A 604 -17.79 -33.84 -1.00
C ARG A 604 -18.75 -32.81 -1.67
N PRO A 605 -18.79 -32.73 -3.01
CA PRO A 605 -19.61 -31.74 -3.72
C PRO A 605 -21.12 -31.96 -3.52
N THR A 606 -21.56 -33.20 -3.31
CA THR A 606 -22.98 -33.52 -3.05
C THR A 606 -23.46 -32.94 -1.72
N GLU A 607 -22.62 -32.96 -0.69
CA GLU A 607 -22.94 -32.39 0.63
C GLU A 607 -22.92 -30.87 0.57
N ALA A 608 -21.96 -30.27 -0.14
CA ALA A 608 -21.93 -28.83 -0.40
C ALA A 608 -23.23 -28.35 -1.07
N LEU A 609 -23.76 -29.08 -2.04
CA LEU A 609 -25.03 -28.74 -2.69
C LEU A 609 -26.22 -28.85 -1.71
N LYS A 610 -26.29 -29.89 -0.87
CA LYS A 610 -27.33 -30.02 0.17
C LYS A 610 -27.29 -28.84 1.16
N ILE A 611 -26.10 -28.44 1.59
CA ILE A 611 -25.89 -27.29 2.49
C ILE A 611 -26.45 -26.02 1.85
N LEU A 612 -26.10 -25.73 0.60
CA LEU A 612 -26.57 -24.52 -0.10
C LEU A 612 -28.08 -24.51 -0.32
N VAL A 613 -28.68 -25.66 -0.69
CA VAL A 613 -30.14 -25.77 -0.85
C VAL A 613 -30.86 -25.54 0.49
N SER A 614 -30.28 -26.02 1.59
CA SER A 614 -30.88 -25.89 2.92
C SER A 614 -31.06 -24.45 3.38
N MET A 615 -30.27 -23.51 2.83
CA MET A 615 -30.38 -22.06 3.08
C MET A 615 -31.77 -21.51 2.70
N SER A 616 -32.40 -22.07 1.66
CA SER A 616 -33.74 -21.68 1.18
C SER A 616 -34.89 -22.49 1.79
N SER A 617 -34.54 -23.49 2.60
CA SER A 617 -35.49 -24.44 3.20
C SER A 617 -35.75 -24.11 4.67
N ASP A 618 -36.95 -24.43 5.16
CA ASP A 618 -37.31 -24.21 6.57
C ASP A 618 -36.69 -25.24 7.52
N THR A 619 -35.83 -26.14 7.02
CA THR A 619 -35.16 -27.22 7.78
C THR A 619 -33.65 -27.01 7.80
N SER A 620 -33.00 -27.15 8.95
CA SER A 620 -31.53 -27.06 9.04
C SER A 620 -30.89 -28.27 8.35
N TYR A 621 -29.71 -28.08 7.78
CA TYR A 621 -28.94 -29.18 7.20
C TYR A 621 -28.53 -30.20 8.27
N ASP A 622 -28.60 -31.47 7.88
CA ASP A 622 -28.09 -32.63 8.61
C ASP A 622 -27.50 -33.61 7.59
N GLU A 623 -26.55 -34.46 7.98
CA GLU A 623 -25.92 -35.44 7.07
C GLU A 623 -26.96 -36.42 6.48
N SER A 624 -28.07 -36.66 7.21
CA SER A 624 -29.18 -37.47 6.72
C SER A 624 -30.13 -36.75 5.76
N THR A 625 -29.87 -35.48 5.41
CA THR A 625 -30.74 -34.74 4.48
C THR A 625 -30.75 -35.40 3.09
N PRO A 626 -31.95 -35.59 2.49
CA PRO A 626 -32.07 -36.22 1.19
C PRO A 626 -31.42 -35.35 0.10
N LEU A 627 -31.10 -35.98 -1.03
CA LEU A 627 -30.60 -35.27 -2.21
C LEU A 627 -31.60 -34.20 -2.65
N PRO A 628 -31.14 -33.00 -3.06
CA PRO A 628 -32.01 -31.92 -3.50
C PRO A 628 -32.92 -32.34 -4.66
N THR A 629 -34.21 -32.04 -4.54
CA THR A 629 -35.20 -32.31 -5.60
C THR A 629 -35.32 -31.08 -6.52
N ALA A 630 -35.69 -31.25 -7.80
CA ALA A 630 -35.88 -30.16 -8.77
C ALA A 630 -36.66 -28.92 -8.24
N PRO A 631 -37.79 -29.05 -7.50
CA PRO A 631 -38.48 -27.89 -6.91
C PRO A 631 -37.68 -27.17 -5.80
N SER A 632 -36.88 -27.87 -4.99
CA SER A 632 -36.00 -27.23 -4.00
C SER A 632 -34.86 -26.43 -4.64
N ILE A 633 -34.36 -26.91 -5.79
CA ILE A 633 -33.37 -26.20 -6.61
C ILE A 633 -33.98 -24.93 -7.21
N LEU A 634 -35.24 -24.97 -7.66
CA LEU A 634 -35.93 -23.79 -8.18
C LEU A 634 -36.22 -22.74 -7.09
N LYS A 635 -36.62 -23.16 -5.88
CA LYS A 635 -36.84 -22.22 -4.75
C LYS A 635 -35.53 -21.54 -4.31
N ALA A 636 -34.42 -22.27 -4.35
CA ALA A 636 -33.10 -21.71 -4.03
C ALA A 636 -32.64 -20.63 -5.05
N ARG A 637 -33.10 -20.70 -6.31
CA ARG A 637 -32.78 -19.73 -7.37
C ARG A 637 -33.46 -18.37 -7.21
N GLU A 638 -34.55 -18.29 -6.44
CA GLU A 638 -35.30 -17.03 -6.23
C GLU A 638 -34.65 -16.11 -5.18
N VAL A 639 -33.66 -16.60 -4.42
CA VAL A 639 -32.96 -15.84 -3.38
C VAL A 639 -31.82 -15.04 -4.02
N SER A 640 -32.13 -13.93 -4.67
CA SER A 640 -31.10 -12.97 -5.15
C SER A 640 -31.62 -11.54 -5.10
N VAL A 641 -31.30 -10.86 -3.99
CA VAL A 641 -31.43 -9.40 -3.91
C VAL A 641 -30.12 -8.86 -3.34
N LEU A 642 -29.44 -8.05 -4.15
CA LEU A 642 -28.38 -7.16 -3.68
C LEU A 642 -29.06 -5.96 -3.03
N SER A 643 -28.76 -5.71 -1.75
CA SER A 643 -29.33 -4.62 -0.96
C SER A 643 -28.30 -3.51 -0.70
N ASP A 644 -28.79 -2.28 -0.44
CA ASP A 644 -27.96 -1.06 -0.43
C ASP A 644 -27.33 -0.73 0.95
N SER A 645 -27.62 -1.47 2.03
CA SER A 645 -27.04 -1.19 3.36
C SER A 645 -25.59 -1.71 3.55
N GLU A 646 -24.82 -1.06 4.41
CA GLU A 646 -23.42 -1.39 4.74
C GLU A 646 -23.28 -2.79 5.34
N THR A 647 -24.09 -3.09 6.38
CA THR A 647 -24.16 -4.42 7.00
C THR A 647 -24.67 -5.46 6.02
N GLU A 648 -25.44 -5.02 5.02
CA GLU A 648 -25.97 -5.86 3.96
C GLU A 648 -24.94 -6.24 2.91
N ARG A 649 -23.91 -5.41 2.73
CA ARG A 649 -22.87 -5.63 1.72
C ARG A 649 -22.08 -6.91 1.97
N GLN A 650 -21.65 -7.18 3.20
CA GLN A 650 -20.85 -8.37 3.50
C GLN A 650 -21.66 -9.65 3.33
N ALA A 651 -22.94 -9.67 3.74
CA ALA A 651 -23.78 -10.83 3.46
C ALA A 651 -24.13 -10.95 1.98
N ALA A 652 -24.30 -9.82 1.27
CA ALA A 652 -24.56 -9.81 -0.17
C ALA A 652 -23.40 -10.42 -0.96
N ILE A 653 -22.14 -10.09 -0.62
CA ILE A 653 -20.95 -10.73 -1.21
C ILE A 653 -21.01 -12.25 -0.98
N ASN A 654 -21.29 -12.70 0.25
CA ASN A 654 -21.38 -14.12 0.57
C ASN A 654 -22.59 -14.81 -0.08
N LEU A 655 -23.70 -14.09 -0.30
CA LEU A 655 -24.88 -14.59 -0.99
C LEU A 655 -24.61 -14.77 -2.49
N VAL A 656 -23.88 -13.83 -3.12
CA VAL A 656 -23.40 -13.97 -4.50
C VAL A 656 -22.49 -15.18 -4.62
N ALA A 657 -21.55 -15.35 -3.69
CA ALA A 657 -20.66 -16.52 -3.66
C ALA A 657 -21.44 -17.84 -3.45
N CYS A 658 -22.43 -17.87 -2.54
CA CYS A 658 -23.33 -19.01 -2.36
C CYS A 658 -24.10 -19.34 -3.65
N SER A 659 -24.68 -18.32 -4.28
CA SER A 659 -25.46 -18.46 -5.51
C SER A 659 -24.60 -18.98 -6.66
N ALA A 660 -23.38 -18.47 -6.81
CA ALA A 660 -22.44 -18.92 -7.81
C ALA A 660 -21.99 -20.36 -7.56
N LEU A 661 -21.67 -20.73 -6.31
CA LEU A 661 -21.31 -22.10 -5.96
C LEU A 661 -22.49 -23.07 -6.14
N PHE A 662 -23.70 -22.62 -5.86
CA PHE A 662 -24.93 -23.39 -6.07
C PHE A 662 -25.16 -23.66 -7.56
N GLU A 663 -25.04 -22.65 -8.43
CA GLU A 663 -25.17 -22.83 -9.88
C GLU A 663 -24.03 -23.69 -10.46
N TYR A 664 -22.82 -23.56 -9.92
CA TYR A 664 -21.70 -24.42 -10.29
C TYR A 664 -21.96 -25.90 -9.99
N LEU A 665 -22.57 -26.20 -8.84
CA LEU A 665 -22.85 -27.57 -8.39
C LEU A 665 -24.13 -28.18 -8.96
N SER A 666 -25.12 -27.35 -9.28
CA SER A 666 -26.42 -27.80 -9.81
C SER A 666 -26.47 -27.82 -11.33
N SER A 667 -25.74 -26.92 -12.00
CA SER A 667 -25.72 -26.75 -13.44
C SER A 667 -24.29 -26.94 -13.97
N ASP A 668 -23.59 -25.84 -14.29
CA ASP A 668 -22.25 -25.84 -14.84
C ASP A 668 -21.49 -24.55 -14.49
N LEU A 669 -20.26 -24.44 -14.97
CA LEU A 669 -19.41 -23.27 -14.76
C LEU A 669 -19.97 -21.99 -15.41
N ASP A 670 -20.63 -22.09 -16.57
CA ASP A 670 -21.12 -20.93 -17.32
C ASP A 670 -22.25 -20.21 -16.55
N TYR A 671 -23.14 -20.97 -15.92
CA TYR A 671 -24.16 -20.38 -15.02
C TYR A 671 -23.53 -19.70 -13.81
N ALA A 672 -22.50 -20.28 -13.21
CA ALA A 672 -21.78 -19.66 -12.10
C ALA A 672 -21.08 -18.36 -12.52
N CYS A 673 -20.43 -18.34 -13.69
CA CYS A 673 -19.82 -17.13 -14.28
C CYS A 673 -20.86 -16.02 -14.47
N LYS A 674 -22.05 -16.35 -14.99
CA LYS A 674 -23.15 -15.38 -15.19
C LYS A 674 -23.63 -14.73 -13.89
N VAL A 675 -23.61 -15.45 -12.77
CA VAL A 675 -23.97 -14.89 -11.45
C VAL A 675 -22.97 -13.80 -11.06
N PHE A 676 -21.67 -14.07 -11.20
CA PHE A 676 -20.64 -13.07 -10.92
C PHE A 676 -20.69 -11.88 -11.88
N GLU A 677 -20.90 -12.12 -13.18
CA GLU A 677 -21.00 -11.06 -14.18
C GLU A 677 -22.18 -10.12 -13.90
N ARG A 678 -23.35 -10.65 -13.54
CA ARG A 678 -24.51 -9.84 -13.12
C ARG A 678 -24.23 -9.02 -11.88
N ALA A 679 -23.55 -9.59 -10.89
CA ALA A 679 -23.19 -8.86 -9.67
C ALA A 679 -22.21 -7.71 -9.97
N ILE A 680 -21.22 -7.94 -10.83
CA ILE A 680 -20.26 -6.91 -11.27
C ILE A 680 -20.98 -5.82 -12.08
N GLU A 681 -21.91 -6.19 -12.96
CA GLU A 681 -22.72 -5.23 -13.74
C GLU A 681 -23.58 -4.36 -12.82
N TYR A 682 -24.25 -4.95 -11.83
CA TYR A 682 -25.02 -4.22 -10.82
C TYR A 682 -24.17 -3.20 -10.04
N ILE A 683 -22.93 -3.56 -9.69
CA ILE A 683 -21.99 -2.67 -9.00
C ILE A 683 -21.52 -1.55 -9.94
N LYS A 684 -21.28 -1.88 -11.21
CA LYS A 684 -20.88 -0.93 -12.25
C LYS A 684 -21.97 0.12 -12.51
N GLU A 685 -23.24 -0.27 -12.56
CA GLU A 685 -24.37 0.66 -12.70
C GLU A 685 -24.40 1.71 -11.57
N ARG A 686 -23.93 1.34 -10.37
CA ARG A 686 -23.82 2.21 -9.19
C ARG A 686 -22.49 2.97 -9.10
N LYS A 687 -21.60 2.84 -10.10
CA LYS A 687 -20.27 3.47 -10.15
C LYS A 687 -19.36 3.09 -8.97
N ALA A 688 -19.48 1.86 -8.47
CA ALA A 688 -18.70 1.34 -7.34
C ALA A 688 -17.74 0.20 -7.74
N GLU A 689 -17.40 0.12 -9.03
CA GLU A 689 -16.59 -0.97 -9.63
C GLU A 689 -15.16 -1.09 -9.11
N ARG A 690 -14.60 0.00 -8.56
CA ARG A 690 -13.28 0.03 -7.88
C ARG A 690 -13.37 -0.08 -6.35
N GLY A 691 -14.55 -0.39 -5.81
CA GLY A 691 -14.76 -0.54 -4.37
C GLY A 691 -14.43 -1.93 -3.84
N TYR A 692 -14.30 -2.05 -2.52
CA TYR A 692 -13.98 -3.30 -1.81
C TYR A 692 -14.90 -4.48 -2.17
N ALA A 693 -16.22 -4.27 -2.28
CA ALA A 693 -17.14 -5.36 -2.63
C ALA A 693 -16.89 -5.93 -4.03
N SER A 694 -16.55 -5.07 -4.99
CA SER A 694 -16.18 -5.49 -6.35
C SER A 694 -14.91 -6.34 -6.31
N GLU A 695 -13.91 -5.90 -5.53
CA GLU A 695 -12.65 -6.64 -5.34
C GLU A 695 -12.87 -8.04 -4.74
N MET A 696 -13.72 -8.15 -3.72
CA MET A 696 -14.05 -9.43 -3.09
C MET A 696 -14.81 -10.38 -4.02
N ILE A 697 -15.77 -9.85 -4.79
CA ILE A 697 -16.51 -10.65 -5.77
C ILE A 697 -15.58 -11.14 -6.89
N MET A 698 -14.68 -10.29 -7.38
CA MET A 698 -13.69 -10.67 -8.39
C MET A 698 -12.70 -11.70 -7.85
N THR A 699 -12.30 -11.60 -6.59
CA THR A 699 -11.43 -12.58 -5.91
C THR A 699 -12.09 -13.94 -5.82
N GLU A 700 -13.36 -14.02 -5.38
CA GLU A 700 -14.10 -15.30 -5.34
C GLU A 700 -14.40 -15.84 -6.74
N TYR A 701 -14.62 -14.97 -7.74
CA TYR A 701 -14.77 -15.41 -9.13
C TYR A 701 -13.48 -16.05 -9.66
N ALA A 702 -12.33 -15.39 -9.49
CA ALA A 702 -11.02 -15.92 -9.86
C ALA A 702 -10.72 -17.24 -9.11
N HIS A 703 -11.10 -17.32 -7.84
CA HIS A 703 -10.94 -18.54 -7.05
C HIS A 703 -11.75 -19.71 -7.59
N LEU A 704 -13.04 -19.52 -7.92
CA LEU A 704 -13.86 -20.57 -8.50
C LEU A 704 -13.26 -21.09 -9.81
N LEU A 705 -12.79 -20.19 -10.67
CA LEU A 705 -12.13 -20.54 -11.93
C LEU A 705 -10.86 -21.36 -11.67
N TYR A 706 -9.96 -20.88 -10.80
CA TYR A 706 -8.74 -21.60 -10.41
C TYR A 706 -9.05 -23.02 -9.93
N ARG A 707 -10.04 -23.15 -9.06
CA ARG A 707 -10.46 -24.43 -8.49
C ARG A 707 -10.98 -25.37 -9.57
N HIS A 708 -11.88 -24.91 -10.44
CA HIS A 708 -12.39 -25.73 -11.54
C HIS A 708 -11.24 -26.20 -12.45
N THR A 709 -10.29 -25.33 -12.81
CA THR A 709 -9.19 -25.73 -13.68
C THR A 709 -8.14 -26.63 -12.99
N LYS A 710 -8.05 -26.63 -11.66
CA LYS A 710 -7.13 -27.49 -10.90
C LYS A 710 -7.70 -28.90 -10.69
N TYR A 711 -8.98 -29.01 -10.34
CA TYR A 711 -9.60 -30.29 -9.97
C TYR A 711 -10.40 -30.96 -11.09
N HIS A 712 -10.83 -30.21 -12.11
CA HIS A 712 -11.58 -30.73 -13.26
C HIS A 712 -10.86 -30.44 -14.61
N PRO A 713 -9.56 -30.74 -14.76
CA PRO A 713 -8.80 -30.36 -15.96
C PRO A 713 -9.28 -31.05 -17.26
N PHE A 714 -9.94 -32.20 -17.15
CA PHE A 714 -10.39 -33.01 -18.29
C PHE A 714 -11.92 -32.94 -18.53
N GLU A 715 -12.67 -32.39 -17.58
CA GLU A 715 -14.12 -32.24 -17.67
C GLU A 715 -14.43 -30.84 -18.20
N GLY A 716 -14.64 -30.70 -19.51
CA GLY A 716 -15.21 -29.48 -20.09
C GLY A 716 -14.26 -28.54 -20.83
N GLY A 717 -13.05 -28.97 -21.21
CA GLY A 717 -12.20 -28.22 -22.15
C GLY A 717 -11.96 -26.75 -21.77
N PHE A 718 -11.76 -26.49 -20.47
CA PHE A 718 -11.67 -25.14 -19.93
C PHE A 718 -10.61 -24.33 -20.68
N GLN A 719 -11.03 -23.24 -21.32
CA GLN A 719 -10.15 -22.39 -22.10
C GLN A 719 -9.40 -21.43 -21.17
N PRO A 720 -8.05 -21.42 -21.16
CA PRO A 720 -7.26 -20.46 -20.37
C PRO A 720 -7.62 -18.99 -20.63
N ARG A 721 -8.28 -18.70 -21.78
CA ARG A 721 -8.80 -17.38 -22.12
C ARG A 721 -9.85 -16.87 -21.14
N ILE A 722 -10.71 -17.73 -20.59
CA ILE A 722 -11.80 -17.32 -19.67
C ILE A 722 -11.21 -16.74 -18.39
N MET A 723 -10.32 -17.50 -17.74
CA MET A 723 -9.59 -17.02 -16.55
C MET A 723 -8.76 -15.78 -16.86
N ARG A 724 -8.09 -15.76 -18.02
CA ARG A 724 -7.30 -14.58 -18.44
C ARG A 724 -8.16 -13.32 -18.54
N SER A 725 -9.31 -13.36 -19.22
CA SER A 725 -10.15 -12.17 -19.39
C SER A 725 -10.68 -11.62 -18.06
N VAL A 726 -11.03 -12.51 -17.13
CA VAL A 726 -11.50 -12.11 -15.79
C VAL A 726 -10.37 -11.47 -15.00
N VAL A 727 -9.18 -12.08 -15.00
CA VAL A 727 -8.03 -11.58 -14.25
C VAL A 727 -7.47 -10.29 -14.85
N GLU A 728 -7.39 -10.15 -16.18
CA GLU A 728 -6.96 -8.89 -16.83
C GLU A 728 -7.88 -7.73 -16.45
N LYS A 729 -9.20 -7.93 -16.51
CA LYS A 729 -10.19 -6.94 -16.06
C LYS A 729 -10.03 -6.62 -14.56
N SER A 730 -9.72 -7.62 -13.74
CA SER A 730 -9.52 -7.45 -12.30
C SER A 730 -8.25 -6.63 -12.01
N ILE A 731 -7.16 -6.86 -12.74
CA ILE A 731 -5.90 -6.09 -12.62
C ILE A 731 -6.08 -4.64 -13.09
N GLU A 732 -6.87 -4.39 -14.14
CA GLU A 732 -7.18 -3.03 -14.57
C GLU A 732 -7.97 -2.22 -13.52
N LEU A 733 -8.78 -2.87 -12.70
CA LEU A 733 -9.56 -2.24 -11.64
C LEU A 733 -8.82 -2.21 -10.29
N PHE A 734 -7.98 -3.22 -10.03
CA PHE A 734 -7.26 -3.45 -8.77
C PHE A 734 -5.79 -3.81 -9.06
N PRO A 735 -4.98 -2.83 -9.51
CA PRO A 735 -3.58 -3.07 -9.88
C PRO A 735 -2.67 -3.45 -8.70
N ASN A 736 -3.14 -3.30 -7.46
CA ASN A 736 -2.35 -3.58 -6.26
C ASN A 736 -2.68 -4.92 -5.60
N ASN A 737 -3.70 -5.65 -6.10
CA ASN A 737 -4.08 -6.93 -5.55
C ASN A 737 -3.23 -8.06 -6.15
N THR A 738 -2.29 -8.58 -5.36
CA THR A 738 -1.34 -9.60 -5.81
C THR A 738 -1.96 -10.96 -6.05
N MET A 739 -3.16 -11.26 -5.52
CA MET A 739 -3.86 -12.50 -5.84
C MET A 739 -4.18 -12.58 -7.35
N PHE A 740 -4.58 -11.47 -7.97
CA PHE A 740 -4.88 -11.46 -9.40
C PHE A 740 -3.62 -11.71 -10.25
N PHE A 741 -2.49 -11.10 -9.89
CA PHE A 741 -1.21 -11.40 -10.56
C PHE A 741 -0.82 -12.86 -10.39
N ALA A 742 -0.97 -13.42 -9.19
CA ALA A 742 -0.65 -14.82 -8.94
C ALA A 742 -1.52 -15.78 -9.77
N PHE A 743 -2.83 -15.51 -9.87
CA PHE A 743 -3.73 -16.26 -10.74
C PHE A 743 -3.37 -16.10 -12.22
N TYR A 744 -2.95 -14.92 -12.66
CA TYR A 744 -2.50 -14.68 -14.03
C TYR A 744 -1.23 -15.49 -14.36
N ILE A 745 -0.21 -15.40 -13.49
CA ILE A 745 1.06 -16.13 -13.61
C ILE A 745 0.78 -17.62 -13.70
N TRP A 746 -0.05 -18.14 -12.79
CA TRP A 746 -0.41 -19.56 -12.77
C TRP A 746 -1.12 -19.99 -14.07
N ASN A 747 -2.10 -19.23 -14.55
CA ASN A 747 -2.82 -19.56 -15.79
C ASN A 747 -1.90 -19.53 -17.03
N GLU A 748 -1.03 -18.54 -17.15
CA GLU A 748 -0.10 -18.44 -18.29
C GLU A 748 1.06 -19.43 -18.24
N SER A 749 1.48 -19.87 -17.04
CA SER A 749 2.49 -20.93 -16.88
C SER A 749 2.05 -22.23 -17.57
N ARG A 750 0.75 -22.55 -17.47
CA ARG A 750 0.12 -23.73 -18.09
C ARG A 750 -0.10 -23.58 -19.59
N ALA A 751 -0.41 -22.36 -20.03
CA ALA A 751 -0.62 -22.06 -21.45
C ALA A 751 0.68 -22.07 -22.28
N LYS A 752 1.85 -22.10 -21.62
CA LYS A 752 3.20 -22.04 -22.23
C LYS A 752 3.40 -20.86 -23.21
N VAL A 753 2.63 -19.78 -23.04
CA VAL A 753 2.81 -18.57 -23.86
C VAL A 753 3.87 -17.67 -23.23
N PHE A 754 4.98 -17.54 -23.93
CA PHE A 754 6.10 -16.71 -23.50
C PHE A 754 5.75 -15.21 -23.60
N ASN A 755 6.40 -14.38 -22.77
CA ASN A 755 6.35 -12.91 -22.77
C ASN A 755 5.03 -12.22 -22.37
N ARG A 756 3.89 -12.92 -22.27
CA ARG A 756 2.62 -12.27 -21.85
C ARG A 756 2.66 -11.71 -20.43
N VAL A 757 3.12 -12.53 -19.47
CA VAL A 757 3.30 -12.12 -18.07
C VAL A 757 4.24 -10.92 -17.97
N GLN A 758 5.35 -10.94 -18.73
CA GLN A 758 6.29 -9.83 -18.76
C GLN A 758 5.66 -8.56 -19.37
N LYS A 759 4.85 -8.69 -20.44
CA LYS A 759 4.11 -7.57 -21.02
C LYS A 759 3.09 -6.98 -20.05
N LEU A 760 2.40 -7.82 -19.29
CA LEU A 760 1.45 -7.39 -18.26
C LEU A 760 2.18 -6.60 -17.17
N PHE A 761 3.23 -7.16 -16.58
CA PHE A 761 4.01 -6.46 -15.54
C PHE A 761 4.64 -5.17 -16.05
N ASN A 762 5.26 -5.17 -17.24
CA ASN A 762 5.81 -3.95 -17.83
C ASN A 762 4.72 -2.90 -18.03
N GLY A 763 3.54 -3.29 -18.52
CA GLY A 763 2.41 -2.38 -18.71
C GLY A 763 1.86 -1.81 -17.40
N SER A 764 1.82 -2.62 -16.33
CA SER A 764 1.43 -2.17 -15.00
C SER A 764 2.46 -1.24 -14.37
N LEU A 765 3.75 -1.61 -14.43
CA LEU A 765 4.86 -0.80 -13.91
C LEU A 765 4.98 0.54 -14.63
N THR A 766 4.72 0.61 -15.94
CA THR A 766 4.74 1.89 -16.68
C THR A 766 3.57 2.82 -16.34
N LYS A 767 2.49 2.28 -15.75
CA LYS A 767 1.30 3.07 -15.40
C LYS A 767 1.42 3.60 -13.97
N ASP A 768 1.50 2.68 -13.02
CA ASP A 768 1.53 2.96 -11.58
C ASP A 768 2.53 2.00 -10.94
N SER A 769 3.81 2.35 -10.95
CA SER A 769 4.83 1.54 -10.31
C SER A 769 4.71 1.59 -8.78
N ASN A 770 4.99 0.46 -8.13
CA ASN A 770 5.12 0.39 -6.68
C ASN A 770 6.03 -0.78 -6.28
N VAL A 771 6.48 -0.75 -5.02
CA VAL A 771 7.40 -1.76 -4.47
C VAL A 771 6.82 -3.17 -4.58
N VAL A 772 5.53 -3.35 -4.28
CA VAL A 772 4.88 -4.66 -4.32
C VAL A 772 4.84 -5.26 -5.74
N LEU A 773 4.60 -4.42 -6.76
CA LEU A 773 4.61 -4.80 -8.17
C LEU A 773 6.03 -5.17 -8.63
N TRP A 774 7.04 -4.40 -8.24
CA TRP A 774 8.44 -4.74 -8.49
C TRP A 774 8.81 -6.07 -7.85
N LEU A 775 8.49 -6.26 -6.57
CA LEU A 775 8.72 -7.52 -5.86
C LEU A 775 7.98 -8.69 -6.52
N SER A 776 6.73 -8.49 -6.95
CA SER A 776 5.95 -9.52 -7.65
C SER A 776 6.54 -9.87 -9.02
N THR A 777 7.07 -8.88 -9.74
CA THR A 777 7.75 -9.07 -11.03
C THR A 777 9.04 -9.86 -10.87
N ILE A 778 9.86 -9.49 -9.89
CA ILE A 778 11.11 -10.17 -9.54
C ILE A 778 10.82 -11.60 -9.07
N TYR A 779 9.84 -11.77 -8.20
CA TYR A 779 9.38 -13.09 -7.74
C TYR A 779 8.98 -13.99 -8.91
N ASN A 780 8.21 -13.47 -9.87
CA ASN A 780 7.84 -14.22 -11.06
C ASN A 780 9.08 -14.67 -11.84
N GLU A 781 10.06 -13.80 -12.09
CA GLU A 781 11.28 -14.19 -12.82
C GLU A 781 12.17 -15.17 -12.05
N LEU A 782 12.18 -15.12 -10.72
CA LEU A 782 12.90 -16.05 -9.86
C LEU A 782 12.31 -17.47 -9.88
N HIS A 783 10.98 -17.61 -9.94
CA HIS A 783 10.31 -18.90 -9.76
C HIS A 783 9.79 -19.54 -11.05
N ARG A 784 9.54 -18.73 -12.09
CA ARG A 784 8.94 -19.21 -13.34
C ARG A 784 9.87 -20.12 -14.12
N TYR A 785 11.15 -19.75 -14.24
CA TYR A 785 12.13 -20.45 -15.06
C TYR A 785 13.14 -21.20 -14.18
N LYS A 786 13.44 -22.44 -14.55
CA LYS A 786 14.51 -23.23 -13.91
C LYS A 786 15.58 -23.63 -14.94
N PRO A 787 16.83 -23.17 -14.80
CA PRO A 787 17.29 -22.12 -13.87
C PRO A 787 16.73 -20.74 -14.21
N TYR A 788 16.63 -19.85 -13.22
CA TYR A 788 16.14 -18.49 -13.45
C TYR A 788 17.20 -17.63 -14.16
N ARG A 789 16.74 -16.55 -14.81
CA ARG A 789 17.59 -15.66 -15.60
C ARG A 789 18.28 -14.63 -14.71
N VAL A 790 19.45 -14.97 -14.18
CA VAL A 790 20.22 -14.14 -13.22
C VAL A 790 20.40 -12.69 -13.69
N ASN A 791 20.80 -12.48 -14.94
CA ASN A 791 21.05 -11.12 -15.47
C ASN A 791 19.77 -10.28 -15.55
N LEU A 792 18.65 -10.90 -15.91
CA LEU A 792 17.36 -10.22 -15.96
C LEU A 792 16.88 -9.86 -14.55
N VAL A 793 17.03 -10.77 -13.60
CA VAL A 793 16.69 -10.50 -12.19
C VAL A 793 17.53 -9.34 -11.64
N ARG A 794 18.84 -9.29 -11.93
CA ARG A 794 19.71 -8.16 -11.56
C ARG A 794 19.25 -6.84 -12.19
N ASP A 795 18.97 -6.84 -13.49
CA ASP A 795 18.45 -5.67 -14.20
C ASP A 795 17.10 -5.20 -13.62
N LEU A 796 16.21 -6.12 -13.24
CA LEU A 796 14.96 -5.77 -12.57
C LEU A 796 15.16 -5.15 -11.18
N PHE A 797 16.13 -5.64 -10.39
CA PHE A 797 16.50 -5.01 -9.13
C PHE A 797 17.06 -3.60 -9.35
N GLU A 798 17.99 -3.42 -10.30
CA GLU A 798 18.57 -2.12 -10.62
C GLU A 798 17.51 -1.11 -11.07
N ARG A 799 16.59 -1.53 -11.96
CA ARG A 799 15.47 -0.68 -12.39
C ARG A 799 14.53 -0.33 -11.25
N SER A 800 14.24 -1.28 -10.36
CA SER A 800 13.37 -1.01 -9.20
C SER A 800 13.94 0.03 -8.26
N ILE A 801 15.27 0.13 -8.14
CA ILE A 801 15.94 1.14 -7.31
C ILE A 801 15.97 2.50 -8.01
N GLN A 802 16.00 2.54 -9.34
CA GLN A 802 15.98 3.80 -10.12
C GLN A 802 14.57 4.42 -10.23
N ASP A 803 13.54 3.60 -10.05
CA ASP A 803 12.13 3.98 -10.18
C ASP A 803 11.54 4.53 -8.87
N VAL A 804 12.18 4.23 -7.73
CA VAL A 804 11.88 4.77 -6.38
C VAL A 804 12.75 5.98 -6.11
#